data_AF-A0AAD9SDC3-F1
#
_entry.id   AF-A0AAD9SDC3-F1
#
_cell.length_a   1.000
_cell.length_b   1.000
_cell.length_c   1.000
_cell.angle_alpha   90.00
_cell.angle_beta   90.00
_cell.angle_gamma   90.00
#
_symmetry.space_group_name_H-M   'P 1'
#
loop_
_entity.id
_entity.type
_entity.pdbx_description
1 polymer ?
#
loop_
_entity_poly.entity_id
_entity_poly.type
_entity_poly.pdbx_seq_one_letter_code
_entity_poly.pdbx_strand_id
1 'polypeptide(L)'
;MDEPMLGTHPSEDEAFIRFPSRRSVVHSTRGIVSTSSPLATEAGLQILRERGNAADAAVAAAAALNLVDPSMTGIGGDAFCLFYEAKTKKVHAVNGSGRSPANANVDDICRELNITERNSASIPNTSIHSVTVPGAAAAWLDIIDKYGSGEVTASQVLAPAIRMATAGVAISEISSYNWQKSEKELQSKVVDEGLLKYDPSCPGHYRAPRTGEIIKNRSLARTFELLAEHGKSGFYEGPVAEAIVEISQKYGGYLTLDDLKSHSSEEVEPVSIRLDLPSSKDSVDLWEHPPNGQGIVAQMALGVLAELEKDGKIPHFTGADHNSSKYLHAIIQALRIAFADGSWYITDPAHTVHPSYLVSSSYLAQRAKLFDPARSTDIADPGDLSGMHKTSDTVYLCVTDEEGNACSLVNSVADNFGSRIIPPGTGFVLQNRGSGFHLGPDHHPNLYAPGKRPYNTIIPAMVTNASDRSLHSVFGVMGGAMQPQGHVQVLMNMLRFGMSPQVALDAPRICIGVSLPGKSTDPSKTVDRTVYIEEGIGENVVRELQEMGHEVKIMRSMERSLFGRGQIVRVHRDPVEGRTVYSAGSDMRGDGNAAPLLTKSVSITMATVLNCARGLPLFASIVIAAANYPAIPSDKTTPVQQRLAISGANSISVGWNTFEQLAQPCVQYGTSSSNLDLEQCSDISVTYNTSRTWSNTVILSGLTAGQTYYYKIVSTNSTVESFMSPRAPGDKTPFTTSVVIDLGVYGTNGYTIQGDTTKRDTIPTIDPALNHTTIGRLAENFNDYEWVMHPGDLAYADDWILNIDNLLDGANTYEAITENFYNQLSPIASRKPYMASPGNHEADCAEVGTLIIETICPEGQKNFTDFNVRFGKNMPSAFSSTSSDATAKVNANKAKLLANPPFWYSFEYGMVHVTMIDTETDFPNAPDLPFGSASLDGGPFGYTGQQLDFLKADLASVDRTVTPWVIVGGHRPWYSTGGSDNLCTACQAAFESVFYQYGVDLGVFGHVHNSQRFAPVNNSVVDPAGLNDPKSPMYIVAGGAGNIEGLSSVGTNISSNRFAYADDFSYATLSFKDENNLEINFIRSSTGEILDSTTLYKSHSEQFVVQ
;
A
#
# COMPACT_ATOMS: atom_id res chain seq x y z
N MET A 1 12.07 -12.34 -35.89
CA MET A 1 13.27 -11.59 -35.48
C MET A 1 13.44 -11.92 -34.02
N ASP A 2 14.39 -12.80 -33.72
CA ASP A 2 14.72 -13.19 -32.34
C ASP A 2 15.40 -12.00 -31.68
N GLU A 3 14.63 -11.20 -30.94
CA GLU A 3 15.22 -10.26 -29.98
C GLU A 3 16.07 -11.06 -28.98
N PRO A 4 17.30 -10.63 -28.67
CA PRO A 4 18.06 -11.25 -27.61
C PRO A 4 17.26 -11.07 -26.31
N MET A 5 16.85 -12.19 -25.70
CA MET A 5 16.23 -12.20 -24.38
C MET A 5 17.20 -11.54 -23.38
N LEU A 6 17.04 -10.24 -23.15
CA LEU A 6 17.65 -9.53 -22.03
C LEU A 6 17.10 -10.21 -20.76
N GLY A 7 17.94 -11.02 -20.12
CA GLY A 7 17.50 -12.01 -19.14
C GLY A 7 16.82 -11.38 -17.92
N THR A 8 15.49 -11.46 -17.87
CA THR A 8 14.68 -11.37 -16.64
C THR A 8 14.60 -12.71 -15.90
N HIS A 9 15.40 -13.69 -16.34
CA HIS A 9 15.47 -15.04 -15.77
C HIS A 9 16.80 -15.24 -15.04
N PRO A 10 16.85 -16.10 -14.01
CA PRO A 10 18.08 -16.43 -13.32
C PRO A 10 19.05 -17.09 -14.29
N SER A 11 20.33 -16.73 -14.19
CA SER A 11 21.38 -17.43 -14.95
C SER A 11 21.51 -18.86 -14.45
N GLU A 12 21.41 -19.85 -15.35
CA GLU A 12 21.72 -21.25 -15.03
C GLU A 12 23.22 -21.47 -14.78
N ASP A 13 24.07 -20.54 -15.21
CA ASP A 13 25.50 -20.57 -14.96
C ASP A 13 25.80 -19.95 -13.58
N GLU A 14 26.24 -20.80 -12.64
CA GLU A 14 26.68 -20.44 -11.29
C GLU A 14 27.74 -19.32 -11.29
N ALA A 15 28.48 -19.15 -12.40
CA ALA A 15 29.43 -18.06 -12.57
C ALA A 15 28.80 -16.66 -12.54
N PHE A 16 27.48 -16.51 -12.73
CA PHE A 16 26.80 -15.22 -12.64
C PHE A 16 26.12 -14.97 -11.29
N ILE A 17 26.10 -15.96 -10.38
CA ILE A 17 25.52 -15.86 -9.02
C ILE A 17 26.64 -15.88 -7.96
N ARG A 18 27.74 -15.15 -8.20
CA ARG A 18 28.99 -15.27 -7.41
C ARG A 18 28.99 -14.58 -6.05
N PHE A 19 28.06 -13.65 -5.79
CA PHE A 19 28.06 -12.90 -4.54
C PHE A 19 27.04 -13.46 -3.56
N PRO A 20 27.44 -13.84 -2.33
CA PRO A 20 26.46 -14.12 -1.29
C PRO A 20 25.65 -12.84 -1.02
N SER A 21 24.34 -12.93 -1.21
CA SER A 21 23.42 -11.84 -0.85
C SER A 21 23.16 -11.87 0.65
N ARG A 22 22.86 -10.69 1.23
CA ARG A 22 22.46 -10.56 2.63
C ARG A 22 21.18 -9.75 2.72
N ARG A 23 20.30 -10.09 3.65
CA ARG A 23 19.14 -9.27 4.02
C ARG A 23 19.36 -8.67 5.40
N SER A 24 19.02 -7.40 5.54
CA SER A 24 18.95 -6.76 6.86
C SER A 24 17.65 -7.15 7.55
N VAL A 25 17.64 -7.13 8.88
CA VAL A 25 16.40 -7.25 9.67
C VAL A 25 15.51 -6.05 9.37
N VAL A 26 14.22 -6.29 9.17
CA VAL A 26 13.22 -5.24 8.94
C VAL A 26 12.61 -4.85 10.28
N HIS A 27 12.46 -3.55 10.54
CA HIS A 27 11.93 -3.05 11.81
C HIS A 27 10.64 -2.26 11.62
N SER A 28 9.75 -2.32 12.60
CA SER A 28 8.50 -1.54 12.65
C SER A 28 8.12 -1.20 14.10
N THR A 29 7.43 -0.08 14.29
CA THR A 29 6.80 0.27 15.57
C THR A 29 5.27 0.14 15.56
N ARG A 30 4.68 -0.17 14.40
CA ARG A 30 3.22 -0.22 14.21
C ARG A 30 2.68 -1.58 13.78
N GLY A 31 3.53 -2.50 13.36
CA GLY A 31 3.11 -3.79 12.80
C GLY A 31 3.97 -4.19 11.60
N ILE A 32 4.06 -5.48 11.34
CA ILE A 32 4.93 -6.02 10.31
C ILE A 32 4.33 -7.33 9.77
N VAL A 33 4.44 -7.53 8.46
CA VAL A 33 3.99 -8.75 7.78
C VAL A 33 5.21 -9.46 7.21
N SER A 34 5.30 -10.78 7.39
CA SER A 34 6.38 -11.60 6.85
C SER A 34 5.81 -12.88 6.23
N THR A 35 6.00 -13.05 4.93
CA THR A 35 5.44 -14.18 4.16
C THR A 35 6.45 -14.71 3.13
N SER A 36 6.13 -15.84 2.50
CA SER A 36 6.93 -16.43 1.42
C SER A 36 6.73 -15.79 0.04
N SER A 37 5.90 -14.74 -0.09
CA SER A 37 5.68 -14.01 -1.35
C SER A 37 5.53 -12.51 -1.12
N PRO A 38 6.24 -11.65 -1.89
CA PRO A 38 6.07 -10.20 -1.74
C PRO A 38 4.63 -9.71 -1.98
N LEU A 39 3.90 -10.36 -2.88
CA LEU A 39 2.50 -10.02 -3.17
C LEU A 39 1.58 -10.36 -2.00
N ALA A 40 1.82 -11.48 -1.32
CA ALA A 40 1.07 -11.85 -0.13
C ALA A 40 1.40 -10.97 1.08
N THR A 41 2.68 -10.58 1.21
CA THR A 41 3.09 -9.58 2.21
C THR A 41 2.35 -8.26 2.01
N GLU A 42 2.23 -7.80 0.77
CA GLU A 42 1.49 -6.57 0.46
C GLU A 42 -0.02 -6.72 0.70
N ALA A 43 -0.63 -7.86 0.39
CA ALA A 43 -2.04 -8.12 0.72
C ALA A 43 -2.31 -8.03 2.23
N GLY A 44 -1.42 -8.58 3.06
CA GLY A 44 -1.51 -8.43 4.51
C GLY A 44 -1.31 -6.99 4.98
N LEU A 45 -0.34 -6.27 4.39
CA LEU A 45 -0.10 -4.86 4.72
C LEU A 45 -1.29 -3.98 4.34
N GLN A 46 -1.91 -4.21 3.19
CA GLN A 46 -3.12 -3.51 2.78
C GLN A 46 -4.21 -3.63 3.86
N ILE A 47 -4.46 -4.85 4.36
CA ILE A 47 -5.47 -5.04 5.41
C ILE A 47 -5.08 -4.40 6.73
N LEU A 48 -3.80 -4.41 7.11
CA LEU A 48 -3.34 -3.64 8.27
C LEU A 48 -3.52 -2.13 8.09
N ARG A 49 -3.33 -1.59 6.87
CA ARG A 49 -3.60 -0.18 6.56
C ARG A 49 -5.10 0.10 6.70
N GLU A 50 -5.96 -0.79 6.23
CA GLU A 50 -7.43 -0.69 6.31
C GLU A 50 -8.02 -0.94 7.72
N ARG A 51 -7.21 -0.82 8.80
CA ARG A 51 -7.58 -1.07 10.21
C ARG A 51 -7.92 -2.53 10.55
N GLY A 52 -7.60 -3.48 9.68
CA GLY A 52 -7.49 -4.88 10.05
C GLY A 52 -6.40 -5.10 11.10
N ASN A 53 -6.57 -6.12 11.92
CA ASN A 53 -5.55 -6.53 12.90
C ASN A 53 -4.69 -7.68 12.36
N ALA A 54 -3.82 -8.24 13.21
CA ALA A 54 -2.93 -9.33 12.80
C ALA A 54 -3.67 -10.57 12.27
N ALA A 55 -4.88 -10.88 12.74
CA ALA A 55 -5.67 -12.02 12.25
C ALA A 55 -6.24 -11.75 10.85
N ASP A 56 -6.84 -10.58 10.63
CA ASP A 56 -7.39 -10.18 9.32
C ASP A 56 -6.30 -10.20 8.25
N ALA A 57 -5.17 -9.56 8.55
CA ALA A 57 -4.03 -9.47 7.64
C ALA A 57 -3.38 -10.82 7.36
N ALA A 58 -3.36 -11.73 8.34
CA ALA A 58 -2.86 -13.08 8.14
C ALA A 58 -3.74 -13.87 7.15
N VAL A 59 -5.07 -13.75 7.26
CA VAL A 59 -6.00 -14.41 6.33
C VAL A 59 -5.90 -13.81 4.92
N ALA A 60 -5.77 -12.49 4.80
CA ALA A 60 -5.55 -11.84 3.51
C ALA A 60 -4.28 -12.34 2.81
N ALA A 61 -3.19 -12.46 3.57
CA ALA A 61 -1.93 -13.02 3.07
C ALA A 61 -2.10 -14.50 2.67
N ALA A 62 -2.82 -15.32 3.45
CA ALA A 62 -3.09 -16.72 3.10
C ALA A 62 -3.91 -16.85 1.81
N ALA A 63 -4.94 -16.02 1.63
CA ALA A 63 -5.75 -15.99 0.41
C ALA A 63 -4.92 -15.58 -0.81
N ALA A 64 -4.04 -14.58 -0.67
CA ALA A 64 -3.12 -14.19 -1.74
C ALA A 64 -2.13 -15.31 -2.09
N LEU A 65 -1.58 -16.02 -1.09
CA LEU A 65 -0.68 -17.17 -1.28
C LEU A 65 -1.34 -18.31 -2.07
N ASN A 66 -2.66 -18.49 -1.98
CA ASN A 66 -3.38 -19.47 -2.81
C ASN A 66 -3.16 -19.22 -4.31
N LEU A 67 -3.03 -17.97 -4.75
CA LEU A 67 -2.81 -17.64 -6.16
C LEU A 67 -1.34 -17.69 -6.56
N VAL A 68 -0.45 -17.14 -5.72
CA VAL A 68 0.96 -16.94 -6.07
C VAL A 68 1.84 -18.14 -5.74
N ASP A 69 1.41 -19.03 -4.84
CA ASP A 69 2.10 -20.28 -4.50
C ASP A 69 1.11 -21.47 -4.33
N PRO A 70 0.29 -21.79 -5.36
CA PRO A 70 -0.72 -22.86 -5.30
C PRO A 70 -0.11 -24.26 -5.17
N SER A 71 1.20 -24.40 -5.45
CA SER A 71 1.97 -25.61 -5.16
C SER A 71 1.96 -25.98 -3.68
N MET A 72 1.95 -24.97 -2.81
CA MET A 72 2.19 -25.15 -1.38
C MET A 72 0.91 -25.00 -0.55
N THR A 73 -0.08 -24.26 -1.06
CA THR A 73 -1.25 -23.88 -0.27
C THR A 73 -2.50 -23.61 -1.09
N GLY A 74 -3.62 -23.47 -0.39
CA GLY A 74 -4.87 -22.99 -0.97
C GLY A 74 -6.09 -23.29 -0.12
N ILE A 75 -7.23 -22.76 -0.58
CA ILE A 75 -8.56 -22.91 0.03
C ILE A 75 -9.05 -24.36 0.03
N GLY A 76 -8.54 -25.19 -0.89
CA GLY A 76 -8.76 -26.65 -0.95
C GLY A 76 -7.94 -27.46 0.06
N GLY A 77 -7.24 -26.80 0.98
CA GLY A 77 -6.39 -27.42 2.01
C GLY A 77 -6.89 -27.26 3.44
N ASP A 78 -5.96 -27.32 4.39
CA ASP A 78 -6.18 -27.09 5.83
C ASP A 78 -5.45 -25.82 6.29
N ALA A 79 -5.89 -25.25 7.42
CA ALA A 79 -5.17 -24.16 8.08
C ALA A 79 -5.12 -24.33 9.60
N PHE A 80 -4.01 -23.92 10.23
CA PHE A 80 -3.83 -23.89 11.67
C PHE A 80 -3.32 -22.52 12.08
N CYS A 81 -3.83 -21.98 13.18
CA CYS A 81 -3.48 -20.66 13.67
C CYS A 81 -3.11 -20.71 15.14
N LEU A 82 -2.04 -20.01 15.53
CA LEU A 82 -1.91 -19.46 16.88
C LEU A 82 -2.15 -17.96 16.81
N PHE A 83 -2.97 -17.44 17.72
CA PHE A 83 -3.23 -16.01 17.86
C PHE A 83 -2.83 -15.54 19.26
N TYR A 84 -1.97 -14.53 19.34
CA TYR A 84 -1.63 -13.86 20.59
C TYR A 84 -2.49 -12.62 20.74
N GLU A 85 -3.35 -12.61 21.75
CA GLU A 85 -4.17 -11.45 22.10
C GLU A 85 -3.41 -10.58 23.12
N ALA A 86 -2.92 -9.41 22.68
CA ALA A 86 -2.07 -8.56 23.52
C ALA A 86 -2.76 -8.06 24.78
N LYS A 87 -4.06 -7.79 24.67
CA LYS A 87 -4.89 -7.27 25.76
C LYS A 87 -4.97 -8.23 26.94
N THR A 88 -5.07 -9.54 26.68
CA THR A 88 -5.19 -10.57 27.73
C THR A 88 -3.89 -11.34 27.94
N LYS A 89 -2.90 -11.17 27.04
CA LYS A 89 -1.65 -11.92 26.98
C LYS A 89 -1.84 -13.43 26.87
N LYS A 90 -2.93 -13.83 26.21
CA LYS A 90 -3.26 -15.24 25.96
C LYS A 90 -2.86 -15.64 24.55
N VAL A 91 -2.48 -16.90 24.42
CA VAL A 91 -2.29 -17.56 23.13
C VAL A 91 -3.50 -18.44 22.92
N HIS A 92 -4.14 -18.29 21.75
CA HIS A 92 -5.28 -19.08 21.31
C HIS A 92 -4.86 -19.96 20.14
N ALA A 93 -5.55 -21.08 19.92
CA ALA A 93 -5.27 -21.96 18.79
C ALA A 93 -6.55 -22.35 18.03
N VAL A 94 -6.46 -22.35 16.69
CA VAL A 94 -7.53 -22.80 15.79
C VAL A 94 -7.04 -23.97 14.97
N ASN A 95 -7.80 -25.07 15.02
CA ASN A 95 -7.64 -26.25 14.20
C ASN A 95 -8.65 -26.22 13.05
N GLY A 96 -8.16 -25.84 11.87
CA GLY A 96 -8.91 -25.84 10.61
C GLY A 96 -8.60 -27.06 9.74
N SER A 97 -8.36 -28.24 10.32
CA SER A 97 -8.14 -29.46 9.53
C SER A 97 -9.38 -30.30 9.30
N GLY A 98 -9.44 -30.82 8.07
CA GLY A 98 -10.47 -31.71 7.57
C GLY A 98 -10.57 -33.07 8.25
N ARG A 99 -11.80 -33.55 8.39
CA ARG A 99 -12.11 -34.95 8.75
C ARG A 99 -12.19 -35.82 7.49
N SER A 100 -11.87 -37.10 7.63
CA SER A 100 -12.20 -38.12 6.64
C SER A 100 -13.71 -38.23 6.45
N PRO A 101 -14.18 -38.72 5.29
CA PRO A 101 -15.61 -38.98 5.06
C PRO A 101 -16.24 -39.85 6.16
N ALA A 102 -17.46 -39.55 6.56
CA ALA A 102 -18.19 -40.29 7.60
C ALA A 102 -18.61 -41.71 7.16
N ASN A 103 -18.65 -41.97 5.84
CA ASN A 103 -19.13 -43.23 5.27
C ASN A 103 -18.01 -44.14 4.73
N ALA A 104 -16.76 -43.93 5.17
CA ALA A 104 -15.61 -44.77 4.77
C ALA A 104 -14.82 -45.26 5.99
N ASN A 105 -14.47 -46.54 6.01
CA ASN A 105 -13.53 -47.11 6.99
C ASN A 105 -12.25 -47.62 6.31
N VAL A 106 -11.27 -48.06 7.11
CA VAL A 106 -9.98 -48.54 6.60
C VAL A 106 -10.08 -49.69 5.60
N ASP A 107 -11.04 -50.60 5.76
CA ASP A 107 -11.20 -51.75 4.86
C ASP A 107 -11.80 -51.33 3.51
N ASP A 108 -12.67 -50.31 3.49
CA ASP A 108 -13.17 -49.71 2.26
C ASP A 108 -12.03 -49.05 1.47
N ILE A 109 -11.20 -48.24 2.14
CA ILE A 109 -10.04 -47.60 1.51
C ILE A 109 -9.05 -48.64 0.98
N CYS A 110 -8.76 -49.70 1.74
CA CYS A 110 -7.87 -50.77 1.28
C CYS A 110 -8.45 -51.51 0.07
N ARG A 111 -9.76 -51.71 0.02
CA ARG A 111 -10.45 -52.36 -1.10
C ARG A 111 -10.34 -51.54 -2.38
N GLU A 112 -10.63 -50.25 -2.33
CA GLU A 112 -10.54 -49.35 -3.49
C GLU A 112 -9.11 -49.22 -4.03
N LEU A 113 -8.13 -49.20 -3.12
CA LEU A 113 -6.71 -49.11 -3.47
C LEU A 113 -6.06 -50.46 -3.81
N ASN A 114 -6.80 -51.57 -3.77
CA ASN A 114 -6.28 -52.93 -3.94
C ASN A 114 -5.11 -53.27 -3.00
N ILE A 115 -5.18 -52.83 -1.74
CA ILE A 115 -4.17 -53.07 -0.70
C ILE A 115 -4.49 -54.35 0.06
N THR A 116 -3.64 -55.37 -0.07
CA THR A 116 -3.76 -56.65 0.65
C THR A 116 -2.90 -56.72 1.91
N GLU A 117 -1.81 -55.94 1.97
CA GLU A 117 -0.90 -55.88 3.13
C GLU A 117 -0.97 -54.50 3.80
N ARG A 118 -1.79 -54.40 4.85
CA ARG A 118 -2.15 -53.11 5.48
C ARG A 118 -1.01 -52.44 6.26
N ASN A 119 -0.14 -53.21 6.91
CA ASN A 119 0.84 -52.68 7.87
C ASN A 119 2.03 -51.94 7.23
N SER A 120 2.27 -52.15 5.94
CA SER A 120 3.39 -51.52 5.19
C SER A 120 2.89 -50.60 4.06
N ALA A 121 1.57 -50.41 3.98
CA ALA A 121 0.91 -49.65 2.93
C ALA A 121 0.54 -48.24 3.40
N SER A 122 0.44 -47.34 2.44
CA SER A 122 0.03 -45.95 2.64
C SER A 122 -0.94 -45.54 1.53
N ILE A 123 -1.83 -44.60 1.83
CA ILE A 123 -2.68 -44.00 0.82
C ILE A 123 -1.80 -43.17 -0.15
N PRO A 124 -1.86 -43.39 -1.48
CA PRO A 124 -1.09 -42.60 -2.43
C PRO A 124 -1.51 -41.13 -2.44
N ASN A 125 -0.55 -40.20 -2.48
CA ASN A 125 -0.81 -38.75 -2.47
C ASN A 125 -1.79 -38.29 -3.55
N THR A 126 -1.71 -38.86 -4.76
CA THR A 126 -2.51 -38.45 -5.91
C THR A 126 -3.88 -39.12 -6.00
N SER A 127 -4.22 -39.99 -5.04
CA SER A 127 -5.51 -40.70 -4.96
C SER A 127 -6.61 -39.80 -4.40
N ILE A 128 -7.85 -39.99 -4.81
CA ILE A 128 -8.98 -39.29 -4.18
C ILE A 128 -9.16 -39.67 -2.70
N HIS A 129 -8.71 -40.87 -2.31
CA HIS A 129 -8.79 -41.34 -0.92
C HIS A 129 -7.81 -40.64 0.03
N SER A 130 -6.87 -39.86 -0.51
CA SER A 130 -6.03 -38.96 0.29
C SER A 130 -6.73 -37.63 0.58
N VAL A 131 -7.86 -37.33 -0.05
CA VAL A 131 -8.61 -36.10 0.19
C VAL A 131 -9.50 -36.26 1.43
N THR A 132 -9.34 -35.35 2.39
CA THR A 132 -10.29 -35.12 3.49
C THR A 132 -11.07 -33.83 3.21
N VAL A 133 -12.10 -33.52 4.01
CA VAL A 133 -12.85 -32.27 3.86
C VAL A 133 -11.91 -31.05 3.89
N PRO A 134 -11.84 -30.19 2.86
CA PRO A 134 -10.99 -29.00 2.92
C PRO A 134 -11.40 -28.06 4.06
N GLY A 135 -10.50 -27.77 4.99
CA GLY A 135 -10.80 -26.99 6.19
C GLY A 135 -10.35 -25.52 6.17
N ALA A 136 -9.51 -25.13 5.22
CA ALA A 136 -8.95 -23.77 5.17
C ALA A 136 -10.00 -22.67 5.08
N ALA A 137 -11.04 -22.85 4.25
CA ALA A 137 -12.11 -21.85 4.09
C ALA A 137 -12.86 -21.55 5.40
N ALA A 138 -13.24 -22.60 6.16
CA ALA A 138 -13.85 -22.43 7.46
C ALA A 138 -12.88 -21.77 8.44
N ALA A 139 -11.61 -22.18 8.43
CA ALA A 139 -10.59 -21.65 9.33
C ALA A 139 -10.35 -20.17 9.12
N TRP A 140 -10.24 -19.71 7.89
CA TRP A 140 -10.09 -18.29 7.55
C TRP A 140 -11.23 -17.45 8.12
N LEU A 141 -12.48 -17.87 7.88
CA LEU A 141 -13.64 -17.17 8.39
C LEU A 141 -13.75 -17.25 9.92
N ASP A 142 -13.42 -18.39 10.52
CA ASP A 142 -13.41 -18.55 11.99
C ASP A 142 -12.31 -17.72 12.66
N ILE A 143 -11.16 -17.55 12.03
CA ILE A 143 -10.07 -16.69 12.51
C ILE A 143 -10.49 -15.21 12.46
N ILE A 144 -11.09 -14.77 11.35
CA ILE A 144 -11.63 -13.40 11.23
C ILE A 144 -12.74 -13.17 12.26
N ASP A 145 -13.69 -14.10 12.37
CA ASP A 145 -14.85 -13.97 13.27
C ASP A 145 -14.42 -13.90 14.75
N LYS A 146 -13.45 -14.73 15.14
CA LYS A 146 -13.02 -14.82 16.54
C LYS A 146 -11.96 -13.81 16.94
N TYR A 147 -11.03 -13.51 16.05
CA TYR A 147 -9.82 -12.75 16.37
C TYR A 147 -9.60 -11.54 15.46
N GLY A 148 -10.41 -11.35 14.42
CA GLY A 148 -10.34 -10.17 13.56
C GLY A 148 -10.68 -8.89 14.31
N SER A 149 -10.34 -7.74 13.72
CA SER A 149 -10.52 -6.44 14.35
C SER A 149 -11.99 -6.04 14.48
N GLY A 150 -12.86 -6.62 13.65
CA GLY A 150 -14.24 -6.17 13.45
C GLY A 150 -14.36 -4.88 12.62
N GLU A 151 -13.24 -4.29 12.19
CA GLU A 151 -13.19 -3.07 11.37
C GLU A 151 -13.16 -3.38 9.86
N VAL A 152 -12.73 -4.58 9.50
CA VAL A 152 -12.76 -5.08 8.12
C VAL A 152 -13.64 -6.32 8.03
N THR A 153 -14.47 -6.40 7.00
CA THR A 153 -15.31 -7.57 6.72
C THR A 153 -14.50 -8.67 6.05
N ALA A 154 -14.95 -9.93 6.14
CA ALA A 154 -14.33 -11.04 5.42
C ALA A 154 -14.23 -10.79 3.90
N SER A 155 -15.20 -10.07 3.32
CA SER A 155 -15.16 -9.64 1.92
C SER A 155 -14.00 -8.69 1.63
N GLN A 156 -13.73 -7.72 2.52
CA GLN A 156 -12.60 -6.81 2.39
C GLN A 156 -11.27 -7.57 2.56
N VAL A 157 -11.19 -8.48 3.53
CA VAL A 157 -10.01 -9.33 3.77
C VAL A 157 -9.64 -10.17 2.53
N LEU A 158 -10.63 -10.70 1.80
CA LEU A 158 -10.42 -11.50 0.60
C LEU A 158 -10.25 -10.67 -0.69
N ALA A 159 -10.61 -9.39 -0.67
CA ALA A 159 -10.60 -8.52 -1.85
C ALA A 159 -9.23 -8.41 -2.56
N PRO A 160 -8.07 -8.32 -1.86
CA PRO A 160 -6.77 -8.33 -2.51
C PRO A 160 -6.55 -9.59 -3.37
N ALA A 161 -6.87 -10.76 -2.83
CA ALA A 161 -6.71 -12.03 -3.54
C ALA A 161 -7.67 -12.14 -4.73
N ILE A 162 -8.91 -11.68 -4.59
CA ILE A 162 -9.90 -11.62 -5.69
C ILE A 162 -9.40 -10.75 -6.84
N ARG A 163 -8.87 -9.54 -6.54
CA ARG A 163 -8.30 -8.64 -7.55
C ARG A 163 -7.10 -9.27 -8.25
N MET A 164 -6.16 -9.84 -7.49
CA MET A 164 -4.98 -10.51 -8.05
C MET A 164 -5.38 -11.67 -8.97
N ALA A 165 -6.35 -12.49 -8.56
CA ALA A 165 -6.80 -13.64 -9.33
C ALA A 165 -7.52 -13.23 -10.64
N THR A 166 -8.25 -12.11 -10.60
CA THR A 166 -9.01 -11.56 -11.74
C THR A 166 -8.12 -10.83 -12.74
N ALA A 167 -7.29 -9.90 -12.26
CA ALA A 167 -6.41 -9.07 -13.09
C ALA A 167 -5.19 -9.85 -13.60
N GLY A 168 -4.68 -10.76 -12.76
CA GLY A 168 -3.47 -11.55 -12.97
C GLY A 168 -2.25 -10.96 -12.29
N VAL A 169 -1.27 -11.82 -12.03
CA VAL A 169 0.00 -11.48 -11.37
C VAL A 169 1.19 -12.17 -12.03
N ALA A 170 2.35 -11.52 -12.01
CA ALA A 170 3.60 -12.11 -12.48
C ALA A 170 4.16 -13.10 -11.44
N ILE A 171 4.52 -14.31 -11.87
CA ILE A 171 4.97 -15.37 -10.96
C ILE A 171 6.47 -15.28 -10.69
N SER A 172 6.83 -15.36 -9.41
CA SER A 172 8.21 -15.34 -8.91
C SER A 172 8.99 -16.60 -9.23
N GLU A 173 10.31 -16.55 -9.10
CA GLU A 173 11.24 -17.57 -9.55
C GLU A 173 11.02 -18.94 -8.88
N ILE A 174 11.01 -18.97 -7.55
CA ILE A 174 10.92 -20.24 -6.81
C ILE A 174 9.52 -20.82 -6.96
N SER A 175 8.50 -19.97 -6.99
CA SER A 175 7.11 -20.35 -7.25
C SER A 175 6.95 -20.98 -8.65
N SER A 176 7.51 -20.37 -9.70
CA SER A 176 7.57 -20.89 -11.07
C SER A 176 8.29 -22.26 -11.14
N TYR A 177 9.41 -22.41 -10.42
CA TYR A 177 10.14 -23.68 -10.35
C TYR A 177 9.29 -24.82 -9.75
N ASN A 178 8.54 -24.57 -8.67
CA ASN A 178 7.66 -25.60 -8.07
C ASN A 178 6.49 -25.96 -8.99
N TRP A 179 5.99 -24.99 -9.76
CA TRP A 179 4.97 -25.19 -10.77
C TRP A 179 5.42 -26.14 -11.87
N GLN A 180 6.63 -25.93 -12.40
CA GLN A 180 7.21 -26.73 -13.47
C GLN A 180 7.44 -28.19 -13.04
N LYS A 181 7.76 -28.44 -11.77
CA LYS A 181 7.90 -29.81 -11.23
C LYS A 181 6.63 -30.65 -11.36
N SER A 182 5.46 -30.02 -11.24
CA SER A 182 4.16 -30.69 -11.31
C SER A 182 3.45 -30.52 -12.66
N GLU A 183 4.08 -29.87 -13.65
CA GLU A 183 3.45 -29.53 -14.94
C GLU A 183 2.80 -30.73 -15.62
N LYS A 184 3.54 -31.85 -15.76
CA LYS A 184 3.03 -33.05 -16.46
C LYS A 184 1.82 -33.67 -15.76
N GLU A 185 1.85 -33.71 -14.44
CA GLU A 185 0.74 -34.27 -13.64
C GLU A 185 -0.48 -33.36 -13.71
N LEU A 186 -0.26 -32.04 -13.62
CA LEU A 186 -1.30 -31.04 -13.78
C LEU A 186 -1.91 -31.09 -15.18
N GLN A 187 -1.12 -31.15 -16.26
CA GLN A 187 -1.62 -31.28 -17.64
C GLN A 187 -2.53 -32.51 -17.84
N SER A 188 -2.30 -33.59 -17.09
CA SER A 188 -3.13 -34.80 -17.17
C SER A 188 -4.49 -34.68 -16.47
N LYS A 189 -4.68 -33.67 -15.60
CA LYS A 189 -5.86 -33.50 -14.74
C LYS A 189 -6.55 -32.14 -14.87
N VAL A 190 -5.83 -31.10 -15.29
CA VAL A 190 -6.31 -29.72 -15.47
C VAL A 190 -7.05 -29.64 -16.81
N VAL A 191 -8.30 -29.15 -16.75
CA VAL A 191 -9.14 -28.87 -17.92
C VAL A 191 -9.53 -27.38 -17.99
N ASP A 192 -9.08 -26.57 -17.03
CA ASP A 192 -9.55 -25.19 -16.81
C ASP A 192 -8.39 -24.17 -16.77
N GLU A 193 -8.71 -22.92 -17.10
CA GLU A 193 -7.79 -21.78 -17.03
C GLU A 193 -7.55 -21.38 -15.56
N GLY A 194 -6.28 -21.29 -15.14
CA GLY A 194 -5.94 -20.68 -13.83
C GLY A 194 -4.84 -21.35 -13.04
N LEU A 195 -4.73 -22.68 -13.14
CA LEU A 195 -3.61 -23.44 -12.56
C LEU A 195 -2.54 -23.80 -13.59
N LEU A 196 -2.81 -23.64 -14.88
CA LEU A 196 -1.81 -23.68 -15.95
C LEU A 196 -2.04 -22.49 -16.87
N LYS A 197 -0.96 -22.04 -17.50
CA LYS A 197 -0.99 -20.98 -18.49
C LYS A 197 -1.35 -21.57 -19.85
N TYR A 198 -2.32 -20.97 -20.52
CA TYR A 198 -2.60 -21.28 -21.92
C TYR A 198 -1.45 -20.79 -22.80
N ASP A 199 -0.90 -21.69 -23.61
CA ASP A 199 0.14 -21.43 -24.59
C ASP A 199 -0.13 -22.26 -25.85
N PRO A 200 -0.60 -21.66 -26.95
CA PRO A 200 -0.95 -22.40 -28.16
C PRO A 200 0.26 -23.09 -28.81
N SER A 201 1.48 -22.71 -28.43
CA SER A 201 2.72 -23.29 -28.98
C SER A 201 3.16 -24.59 -28.29
N CYS A 202 2.60 -24.93 -27.11
CA CYS A 202 2.95 -26.16 -26.41
C CYS A 202 1.97 -27.31 -26.71
N PRO A 203 2.43 -28.58 -26.66
CA PRO A 203 1.54 -29.73 -26.78
C PRO A 203 0.47 -29.73 -25.69
N GLY A 204 -0.81 -29.83 -26.08
CA GLY A 204 -1.93 -29.77 -25.14
C GLY A 204 -2.35 -28.36 -24.73
N HIS A 205 -1.72 -27.32 -25.28
CA HIS A 205 -2.06 -25.89 -25.12
C HIS A 205 -1.98 -25.31 -23.71
N TYR A 206 -1.53 -26.08 -22.71
CA TYR A 206 -1.36 -25.61 -21.34
C TYR A 206 0.00 -26.03 -20.78
N ARG A 207 0.65 -25.13 -20.05
CA ARG A 207 1.94 -25.37 -19.37
C ARG A 207 2.05 -24.56 -18.08
N ALA A 208 3.04 -24.86 -17.24
CA ALA A 208 3.35 -24.04 -16.08
C ALA A 208 3.76 -22.61 -16.51
N PRO A 209 3.42 -21.57 -15.72
CA PRO A 209 3.93 -20.23 -15.94
C PRO A 209 5.44 -20.19 -15.71
N ARG A 210 6.16 -19.45 -16.56
CA ARG A 210 7.59 -19.17 -16.36
C ARG A 210 7.75 -17.95 -15.47
N THR A 211 8.95 -17.77 -14.93
CA THR A 211 9.31 -16.61 -14.09
C THR A 211 9.00 -15.31 -14.83
N GLY A 212 8.28 -14.39 -14.17
CA GLY A 212 7.86 -13.11 -14.73
C GLY A 212 6.63 -13.16 -15.64
N GLU A 213 6.13 -14.35 -16.01
CA GLU A 213 4.89 -14.44 -16.78
C GLU A 213 3.66 -14.25 -15.90
N ILE A 214 2.63 -13.66 -16.50
CA ILE A 214 1.35 -13.42 -15.84
C ILE A 214 0.50 -14.70 -15.86
N ILE A 215 -0.05 -15.06 -14.70
CA ILE A 215 -1.14 -16.03 -14.54
C ILE A 215 -2.42 -15.32 -14.07
N LYS A 216 -3.57 -15.76 -14.55
CA LYS A 216 -4.92 -15.31 -14.15
C LYS A 216 -5.72 -16.53 -13.75
N ASN A 217 -6.48 -16.45 -12.66
CA ASN A 217 -7.29 -17.57 -12.17
C ASN A 217 -8.69 -17.08 -11.79
N ARG A 218 -9.54 -16.86 -12.80
CA ARG A 218 -10.89 -16.31 -12.62
C ARG A 218 -11.82 -17.27 -11.87
N SER A 219 -11.62 -18.58 -12.03
CA SER A 219 -12.36 -19.61 -11.27
C SER A 219 -12.06 -19.50 -9.77
N LEU A 220 -10.79 -19.27 -9.39
CA LEU A 220 -10.42 -19.03 -7.99
C LEU A 220 -10.98 -17.70 -7.47
N ALA A 221 -10.96 -16.64 -8.28
CA ALA A 221 -11.60 -15.37 -7.93
C ALA A 221 -13.08 -15.58 -7.61
N ARG A 222 -13.80 -16.34 -8.46
CA ARG A 222 -15.22 -16.64 -8.23
C ARG A 222 -15.43 -17.47 -6.96
N THR A 223 -14.56 -18.42 -6.66
CA THR A 223 -14.61 -19.17 -5.40
C THR A 223 -14.46 -18.25 -4.19
N PHE A 224 -13.54 -17.28 -4.24
CA PHE A 224 -13.38 -16.29 -3.16
C PHE A 224 -14.56 -15.33 -3.06
N GLU A 225 -15.15 -14.92 -4.18
CA GLU A 225 -16.38 -14.12 -4.20
C GLU A 225 -17.54 -14.88 -3.53
N LEU A 226 -17.72 -16.17 -3.83
CA LEU A 226 -18.76 -16.99 -3.17
C LEU A 226 -18.52 -17.10 -1.67
N LEU A 227 -17.26 -17.29 -1.25
CA LEU A 227 -16.90 -17.31 0.18
C LEU A 227 -17.18 -15.95 0.85
N ALA A 228 -16.88 -14.84 0.16
CA ALA A 228 -17.14 -13.49 0.65
C ALA A 228 -18.64 -13.16 0.74
N GLU A 229 -19.42 -13.53 -0.28
CA GLU A 229 -20.86 -13.25 -0.42
C GLU A 229 -21.71 -14.10 0.53
N HIS A 230 -21.33 -15.36 0.75
CA HIS A 230 -22.16 -16.36 1.42
C HIS A 230 -21.51 -16.95 2.68
N GLY A 231 -20.35 -16.45 3.09
CA GLY A 231 -19.57 -17.01 4.19
C GLY A 231 -19.25 -18.48 3.95
N LYS A 232 -19.24 -19.29 5.02
CA LYS A 232 -18.95 -20.73 4.93
C LYS A 232 -19.85 -21.47 3.92
N SER A 233 -21.12 -21.08 3.81
CA SER A 233 -22.05 -21.72 2.88
C SER A 233 -21.66 -21.57 1.42
N GLY A 234 -20.89 -20.54 1.05
CA GLY A 234 -20.37 -20.38 -0.30
C GLY A 234 -19.32 -21.42 -0.72
N PHE A 235 -18.72 -22.12 0.24
CA PHE A 235 -17.73 -23.17 0.00
C PHE A 235 -18.23 -24.57 0.38
N TYR A 236 -18.95 -24.68 1.50
CA TYR A 236 -19.42 -25.96 2.06
C TYR A 236 -20.83 -26.35 1.62
N GLU A 237 -21.55 -25.46 0.93
CA GLU A 237 -22.82 -25.72 0.27
C GLU A 237 -22.79 -25.16 -1.17
N GLY A 238 -23.77 -25.53 -1.99
CA GLY A 238 -23.91 -24.99 -3.35
C GLY A 238 -22.77 -25.39 -4.32
N PRO A 239 -22.46 -24.55 -5.34
CA PRO A 239 -21.66 -24.96 -6.49
C PRO A 239 -20.25 -25.48 -6.18
N VAL A 240 -19.56 -24.89 -5.21
CA VAL A 240 -18.20 -25.33 -4.84
C VAL A 240 -18.26 -26.71 -4.17
N ALA A 241 -19.19 -26.90 -3.23
CA ALA A 241 -19.38 -28.17 -2.55
C ALA A 241 -19.83 -29.29 -3.51
N GLU A 242 -20.75 -28.96 -4.42
CA GLU A 242 -21.21 -29.85 -5.49
C GLU A 242 -20.05 -30.29 -6.39
N ALA A 243 -19.17 -29.37 -6.81
CA ALA A 243 -18.01 -29.68 -7.63
C ALA A 243 -16.99 -30.58 -6.90
N ILE A 244 -16.78 -30.39 -5.60
CA ILE A 244 -15.91 -31.24 -4.77
C ILE A 244 -16.48 -32.66 -4.69
N VAL A 245 -17.78 -32.80 -4.45
CA VAL A 245 -18.44 -34.11 -4.34
C VAL A 245 -18.49 -34.81 -5.70
N GLU A 246 -18.78 -34.09 -6.78
CA GLU A 246 -18.77 -34.62 -8.14
C GLU A 246 -17.40 -35.22 -8.49
N ILE A 247 -16.33 -34.44 -8.28
CA ILE A 247 -14.98 -34.92 -8.58
C ILE A 247 -14.57 -36.08 -7.66
N SER A 248 -15.03 -36.07 -6.40
CA SER A 248 -14.81 -37.18 -5.47
C SER A 248 -15.44 -38.47 -5.99
N GLN A 249 -16.73 -38.44 -6.31
CA GLN A 249 -17.48 -39.60 -6.82
C GLN A 249 -16.90 -40.13 -8.14
N LYS A 250 -16.51 -39.23 -9.05
CA LYS A 250 -15.89 -39.59 -10.33
C LYS A 250 -14.64 -40.45 -10.16
N TYR A 251 -13.87 -40.23 -9.10
CA TYR A 251 -12.65 -40.98 -8.80
C TYR A 251 -12.86 -42.11 -7.77
N GLY A 252 -14.10 -42.41 -7.38
CA GLY A 252 -14.42 -43.45 -6.38
C GLY A 252 -14.28 -43.00 -4.93
N GLY A 253 -14.19 -41.70 -4.68
CA GLY A 253 -14.12 -41.12 -3.35
C GLY A 253 -15.45 -41.15 -2.59
N TYR A 254 -15.36 -40.92 -1.28
CA TYR A 254 -16.48 -41.07 -0.35
C TYR A 254 -16.99 -39.73 0.22
N LEU A 255 -16.42 -38.59 -0.18
CA LEU A 255 -16.88 -37.28 0.32
C LEU A 255 -18.32 -37.01 -0.12
N THR A 256 -19.15 -36.63 0.83
CA THR A 256 -20.55 -36.27 0.62
C THR A 256 -20.79 -34.79 0.90
N LEU A 257 -21.93 -34.26 0.46
CA LEU A 257 -22.35 -32.90 0.81
C LEU A 257 -22.54 -32.75 2.33
N ASP A 258 -22.99 -33.80 3.02
CA ASP A 258 -23.16 -33.78 4.47
C ASP A 258 -21.80 -33.71 5.20
N ASP A 259 -20.75 -34.36 4.66
CA ASP A 259 -19.39 -34.24 5.19
C ASP A 259 -18.87 -32.79 5.09
N LEU A 260 -19.13 -32.12 3.95
CA LEU A 260 -18.74 -30.72 3.74
C LEU A 260 -19.57 -29.79 4.64
N LYS A 261 -20.89 -29.92 4.63
CA LYS A 261 -21.81 -29.07 5.38
C LYS A 261 -21.62 -29.15 6.90
N SER A 262 -21.23 -30.31 7.41
CA SER A 262 -20.98 -30.51 8.85
C SER A 262 -19.61 -30.00 9.31
N HIS A 263 -18.75 -29.53 8.40
CA HIS A 263 -17.42 -29.07 8.75
C HIS A 263 -17.41 -27.70 9.44
N SER A 264 -16.60 -27.60 10.49
CA SER A 264 -16.24 -26.34 11.14
C SER A 264 -14.84 -26.46 11.74
N SER A 265 -14.16 -25.33 11.92
CA SER A 265 -12.91 -25.26 12.67
C SER A 265 -13.18 -25.43 14.17
N GLU A 266 -12.19 -25.93 14.90
CA GLU A 266 -12.25 -26.10 16.35
C GLU A 266 -11.25 -25.16 17.02
N GLU A 267 -11.69 -24.46 18.07
CA GLU A 267 -10.76 -23.77 18.97
C GLU A 267 -10.27 -24.76 20.02
N VAL A 268 -8.96 -24.82 20.18
CA VAL A 268 -8.29 -25.81 21.00
C VAL A 268 -7.30 -25.12 21.92
N GLU A 269 -6.97 -25.76 23.04
CA GLU A 269 -5.98 -25.24 23.97
C GLU A 269 -4.56 -25.46 23.41
N PRO A 270 -3.75 -24.40 23.22
CA PRO A 270 -2.37 -24.56 22.78
C PRO A 270 -1.52 -25.27 23.83
N VAL A 271 -0.52 -26.02 23.37
CA VAL A 271 0.44 -26.69 24.27
C VAL A 271 1.70 -25.86 24.39
N SER A 272 2.31 -25.84 25.58
CA SER A 272 3.53 -25.07 25.83
C SER A 272 4.59 -25.83 26.62
N ILE A 273 5.86 -25.51 26.36
CA ILE A 273 6.99 -25.89 27.21
C ILE A 273 7.81 -24.67 27.63
N ARG A 274 8.30 -24.69 28.87
CA ARG A 274 9.18 -23.67 29.45
C ARG A 274 10.64 -23.93 29.06
N LEU A 275 11.34 -22.91 28.57
CA LEU A 275 12.75 -22.96 28.17
C LEU A 275 13.54 -21.88 28.91
N ASP A 276 14.60 -22.28 29.62
CA ASP A 276 15.50 -21.36 30.33
C ASP A 276 16.49 -20.69 29.38
N LEU A 277 16.84 -19.43 29.60
CA LEU A 277 17.78 -18.66 28.75
C LEU A 277 19.24 -18.70 29.29
N PRO A 278 20.28 -18.63 28.43
CA PRO A 278 21.69 -18.80 28.81
C PRO A 278 22.26 -17.83 29.86
N SER A 279 21.76 -16.60 29.90
CA SER A 279 22.46 -15.46 30.52
C SER A 279 21.60 -14.67 31.51
N SER A 280 20.41 -15.18 31.84
CA SER A 280 19.43 -14.51 32.70
C SER A 280 18.78 -15.51 33.65
N LYS A 281 18.21 -15.03 34.77
CA LYS A 281 17.21 -15.81 35.52
C LYS A 281 15.86 -15.93 34.79
N ASP A 282 15.78 -15.38 33.58
CA ASP A 282 14.58 -15.35 32.76
C ASP A 282 14.44 -16.62 31.90
N SER A 283 13.20 -16.88 31.51
CA SER A 283 12.79 -18.03 30.72
C SER A 283 11.67 -17.62 29.75
N VAL A 284 11.39 -18.47 28.78
CA VAL A 284 10.31 -18.26 27.80
C VAL A 284 9.41 -19.49 27.71
N ASP A 285 8.15 -19.28 27.34
CA ASP A 285 7.22 -20.35 27.00
C ASP A 285 7.12 -20.45 25.48
N LEU A 286 7.46 -21.63 24.92
CA LEU A 286 7.23 -21.97 23.51
C LEU A 286 5.83 -22.57 23.37
N TRP A 287 4.98 -21.94 22.59
CA TRP A 287 3.62 -22.35 22.24
C TRP A 287 3.59 -23.01 20.88
N GLU A 288 2.89 -24.13 20.80
CA GLU A 288 2.62 -24.87 19.57
C GLU A 288 1.14 -25.24 19.54
N HIS A 289 0.61 -25.47 18.34
CA HIS A 289 -0.72 -26.04 18.19
C HIS A 289 -0.74 -27.50 18.71
N PRO A 290 -1.79 -27.95 19.43
CA PRO A 290 -1.89 -29.32 19.91
C PRO A 290 -2.05 -30.34 18.77
N PRO A 291 -1.93 -31.65 19.09
CA PRO A 291 -2.39 -32.71 18.19
C PRO A 291 -3.83 -32.46 17.69
N ASN A 292 -4.17 -32.77 16.45
CA ASN A 292 -3.47 -33.60 15.46
C ASN A 292 -2.29 -32.94 14.72
N GLY A 293 -1.91 -31.70 15.03
CA GLY A 293 -0.67 -31.08 14.54
C GLY A 293 0.59 -31.67 15.18
N GLN A 294 1.75 -31.44 14.57
CA GLN A 294 3.01 -32.04 15.01
C GLN A 294 3.94 -31.19 15.88
N GLY A 295 3.47 -30.04 16.39
CA GLY A 295 4.33 -29.05 17.05
C GLY A 295 4.94 -29.58 18.35
N ILE A 296 4.27 -30.53 19.00
CA ILE A 296 4.77 -31.24 20.18
C ILE A 296 6.12 -31.95 19.93
N VAL A 297 6.46 -32.31 18.69
CA VAL A 297 7.78 -32.87 18.35
C VAL A 297 8.89 -31.85 18.64
N ALA A 298 8.69 -30.58 18.29
CA ALA A 298 9.67 -29.53 18.56
C ALA A 298 9.83 -29.32 20.09
N GLN A 299 8.72 -29.34 20.83
CA GLN A 299 8.73 -29.21 22.29
C GLN A 299 9.44 -30.40 22.97
N MET A 300 9.17 -31.63 22.52
CA MET A 300 9.86 -32.82 23.04
C MET A 300 11.36 -32.77 22.75
N ALA A 301 11.76 -32.39 21.53
CA ALA A 301 13.17 -32.30 21.18
C ALA A 301 13.91 -31.24 22.03
N LEU A 302 13.33 -30.05 22.21
CA LEU A 302 13.89 -29.00 23.07
C LEU A 302 13.93 -29.42 24.55
N GLY A 303 12.90 -30.12 25.01
CA GLY A 303 12.83 -30.67 26.35
C GLY A 303 13.89 -31.75 26.61
N VAL A 304 14.13 -32.64 25.66
CA VAL A 304 15.22 -33.63 25.72
C VAL A 304 16.57 -32.94 25.78
N LEU A 305 16.81 -31.91 24.96
CA LEU A 305 18.05 -31.13 25.01
C LEU A 305 18.26 -30.47 26.37
N ALA A 306 17.20 -29.90 26.97
CA ALA A 306 17.26 -29.31 28.30
C ALA A 306 17.63 -30.33 29.38
N GLU A 307 17.06 -31.53 29.34
CA GLU A 307 17.40 -32.60 30.30
C GLU A 307 18.81 -33.17 30.07
N LEU A 308 19.29 -33.23 28.82
CA LEU A 308 20.67 -33.62 28.51
C LEU A 308 21.69 -32.61 29.05
N GLU A 309 21.40 -31.32 28.94
CA GLU A 309 22.24 -30.26 29.50
C GLU A 309 22.27 -30.35 31.03
N LYS A 310 21.10 -30.52 31.65
CA LYS A 310 20.94 -30.68 33.10
C LYS A 310 21.65 -31.92 33.67
N ASP A 311 21.69 -33.03 32.93
CA ASP A 311 22.43 -34.25 33.29
C ASP A 311 23.93 -34.16 32.93
N GLY A 312 24.39 -33.04 32.35
CA GLY A 312 25.78 -32.83 31.95
C GLY A 312 26.25 -33.70 30.78
N LYS A 313 25.32 -34.25 29.98
CA LYS A 313 25.60 -35.08 28.80
C LYS A 313 26.00 -34.25 27.59
N ILE A 314 25.46 -33.03 27.51
CA ILE A 314 25.87 -32.01 26.56
C ILE A 314 26.30 -30.77 27.33
N PRO A 315 27.26 -29.97 26.82
CA PRO A 315 27.60 -28.72 27.44
C PRO A 315 26.47 -27.71 27.24
N HIS A 316 26.50 -26.65 28.04
CA HIS A 316 25.76 -25.44 27.71
C HIS A 316 26.40 -24.80 26.47
N PHE A 317 25.71 -24.85 25.33
CA PHE A 317 26.26 -24.38 24.05
C PHE A 317 26.37 -22.86 24.01
N THR A 318 27.51 -22.37 23.54
CA THR A 318 27.82 -20.95 23.35
C THR A 318 27.86 -20.59 21.86
N GLY A 319 28.01 -19.31 21.53
CA GLY A 319 28.11 -18.87 20.13
C GLY A 319 29.21 -19.57 19.32
N ALA A 320 30.29 -20.02 19.96
CA ALA A 320 31.37 -20.77 19.32
C ALA A 320 30.98 -22.21 18.92
N ASP A 321 29.89 -22.75 19.50
CA ASP A 321 29.43 -24.12 19.28
C ASP A 321 28.36 -24.22 18.17
N HIS A 322 27.85 -23.10 17.65
CA HIS A 322 26.83 -23.09 16.60
C HIS A 322 27.32 -23.87 15.38
N ASN A 323 26.51 -24.83 14.92
CA ASN A 323 26.85 -25.76 13.84
C ASN A 323 28.15 -26.57 14.04
N SER A 324 28.63 -26.72 15.29
CA SER A 324 29.64 -27.73 15.62
C SER A 324 29.05 -29.15 15.52
N SER A 325 29.90 -30.16 15.34
CA SER A 325 29.47 -31.57 15.27
C SER A 325 28.74 -32.01 16.54
N LYS A 326 29.20 -31.59 17.73
CA LYS A 326 28.57 -31.90 19.01
C LYS A 326 27.17 -31.29 19.13
N TYR A 327 27.02 -30.03 18.73
CA TYR A 327 25.72 -29.35 18.72
C TYR A 327 24.76 -30.04 17.74
N LEU A 328 25.18 -30.24 16.49
CA LEU A 328 24.34 -30.87 15.48
C LEU A 328 23.99 -32.31 15.85
N HIS A 329 24.92 -33.08 16.41
CA HIS A 329 24.65 -34.43 16.88
C HIS A 329 23.56 -34.47 17.96
N ALA A 330 23.60 -33.56 18.94
CA ALA A 330 22.57 -33.44 19.97
C ALA A 330 21.21 -33.10 19.37
N ILE A 331 21.15 -32.10 18.47
CA ILE A 331 19.93 -31.70 17.76
C ILE A 331 19.34 -32.87 16.97
N ILE A 332 20.16 -33.56 16.18
CA ILE A 332 19.74 -34.72 15.35
C ILE A 332 19.14 -35.83 16.21
N GLN A 333 19.81 -36.21 17.30
CA GLN A 333 19.34 -37.31 18.16
C GLN A 333 18.08 -36.93 18.93
N ALA A 334 18.01 -35.70 19.48
CA ALA A 334 16.82 -35.22 20.17
C ALA A 334 15.60 -35.20 19.24
N LEU A 335 15.78 -34.73 18.00
CA LEU A 335 14.73 -34.76 16.98
C LEU A 335 14.30 -36.19 16.64
N ARG A 336 15.23 -37.13 16.43
CA ARG A 336 14.88 -38.54 16.17
C ARG A 336 14.08 -39.17 17.32
N ILE A 337 14.46 -38.89 18.57
CA ILE A 337 13.73 -39.36 19.76
C ILE A 337 12.30 -38.80 19.76
N ALA A 338 12.15 -37.50 19.50
CA ALA A 338 10.86 -36.83 19.49
C ALA A 338 9.96 -37.28 18.32
N PHE A 339 10.52 -37.51 17.13
CA PHE A 339 9.77 -38.03 15.98
C PHE A 339 9.28 -39.45 16.20
N ALA A 340 10.07 -40.30 16.87
CA ALA A 340 9.63 -41.65 17.23
C ALA A 340 8.44 -41.64 18.21
N ASP A 341 8.38 -40.68 19.14
CA ASP A 341 7.17 -40.54 19.97
C ASP A 341 6.01 -39.91 19.17
N GLY A 342 6.32 -38.93 18.32
CA GLY A 342 5.34 -38.27 17.47
C GLY A 342 4.62 -39.22 16.50
N SER A 343 5.33 -40.20 15.93
CA SER A 343 4.78 -41.18 14.98
C SER A 343 3.62 -41.98 15.56
N TRP A 344 3.72 -42.30 16.84
CA TRP A 344 2.74 -43.10 17.54
C TRP A 344 1.62 -42.28 18.16
N TYR A 345 1.97 -41.20 18.86
CA TYR A 345 1.03 -40.49 19.73
C TYR A 345 0.21 -39.42 19.01
N ILE A 346 0.70 -38.81 17.92
CA ILE A 346 -0.01 -37.70 17.26
C ILE A 346 -1.14 -38.24 16.37
N THR A 347 -2.37 -37.85 16.71
CA THR A 347 -3.60 -38.20 15.98
C THR A 347 -4.74 -37.28 16.42
N ASP A 348 -5.95 -37.50 15.91
CA ASP A 348 -7.16 -36.79 16.31
C ASP A 348 -7.47 -36.94 17.82
N PRO A 349 -7.45 -35.84 18.60
CA PRO A 349 -7.75 -35.88 20.04
C PRO A 349 -9.16 -36.39 20.37
N ALA A 350 -10.12 -36.31 19.43
CA ALA A 350 -11.46 -36.83 19.64
C ALA A 350 -11.51 -38.38 19.67
N HIS A 351 -10.47 -39.04 19.16
CA HIS A 351 -10.39 -40.50 19.05
C HIS A 351 -9.35 -41.13 19.99
N THR A 352 -8.43 -40.33 20.54
CA THR A 352 -7.40 -40.81 21.48
C THR A 352 -7.02 -39.70 22.45
N VAL A 353 -6.87 -40.04 23.73
CA VAL A 353 -6.37 -39.09 24.73
C VAL A 353 -4.87 -38.93 24.57
N HIS A 354 -4.45 -37.72 24.20
CA HIS A 354 -3.03 -37.38 24.15
C HIS A 354 -2.46 -37.31 25.57
N PRO A 355 -1.37 -38.02 25.88
CA PRO A 355 -0.81 -37.94 27.21
C PRO A 355 -0.12 -36.59 27.42
N SER A 356 -0.69 -35.75 28.30
CA SER A 356 -0.09 -34.47 28.69
C SER A 356 1.32 -34.61 29.30
N TYR A 357 1.71 -35.83 29.70
CA TYR A 357 3.05 -36.12 30.21
C TYR A 357 4.15 -36.09 29.14
N LEU A 358 3.85 -36.09 27.83
CA LEU A 358 4.86 -36.17 26.76
C LEU A 358 5.86 -35.01 26.79
N VAL A 359 5.46 -33.84 27.32
CA VAL A 359 6.33 -32.67 27.50
C VAL A 359 6.75 -32.46 28.97
N SER A 360 6.50 -33.44 29.85
CA SER A 360 6.91 -33.37 31.24
C SER A 360 8.41 -33.64 31.41
N SER A 361 9.07 -32.92 32.31
CA SER A 361 10.49 -33.11 32.63
C SER A 361 10.84 -34.57 32.97
N SER A 362 9.96 -35.27 33.71
CA SER A 362 10.19 -36.69 34.06
C SER A 362 10.20 -37.62 32.85
N TYR A 363 9.30 -37.40 31.88
CA TYR A 363 9.25 -38.22 30.67
C TYR A 363 10.42 -37.88 29.76
N LEU A 364 10.70 -36.60 29.55
CA LEU A 364 11.81 -36.13 28.72
C LEU A 364 13.16 -36.60 29.26
N ALA A 365 13.36 -36.62 30.58
CA ALA A 365 14.56 -37.17 31.22
C ALA A 365 14.69 -38.69 31.00
N GLN A 366 13.57 -39.42 30.92
CA GLN A 366 13.58 -40.84 30.56
C GLN A 366 14.00 -41.03 29.10
N ARG A 367 13.46 -40.23 28.19
CA ARG A 367 13.78 -40.28 26.75
C ARG A 367 15.22 -39.84 26.46
N ALA A 368 15.74 -38.85 27.19
CA ALA A 368 17.12 -38.38 27.11
C ALA A 368 18.17 -39.48 27.36
N LYS A 369 17.83 -40.56 28.07
CA LYS A 369 18.73 -41.72 28.28
C LYS A 369 19.07 -42.47 26.99
N LEU A 370 18.32 -42.25 25.91
CA LEU A 370 18.58 -42.84 24.60
C LEU A 370 19.71 -42.14 23.82
N PHE A 371 20.14 -40.96 24.30
CA PHE A 371 21.25 -40.22 23.71
C PHE A 371 22.60 -40.83 24.08
N ASP A 372 23.46 -41.01 23.07
CA ASP A 372 24.87 -41.36 23.23
C ASP A 372 25.70 -40.23 22.62
N PRO A 373 26.58 -39.54 23.37
CA PRO A 373 27.36 -38.41 22.86
C PRO A 373 28.42 -38.79 21.83
N ALA A 374 28.75 -40.08 21.68
CA ALA A 374 29.82 -40.55 20.81
C ALA A 374 29.33 -41.14 19.49
N ARG A 375 28.04 -41.47 19.36
CA ARG A 375 27.50 -42.16 18.18
C ARG A 375 25.99 -42.02 18.04
N SER A 376 25.50 -42.19 16.83
CA SER A 376 24.09 -42.35 16.57
C SER A 376 23.53 -43.63 17.18
N THR A 377 22.44 -43.51 17.92
CA THR A 377 21.71 -44.64 18.51
C THR A 377 20.58 -45.10 17.62
N ASP A 378 20.21 -46.37 17.75
CA ASP A 378 19.00 -46.93 17.14
C ASP A 378 17.83 -46.66 18.08
N ILE A 379 17.03 -45.66 17.74
CA ILE A 379 15.85 -45.28 18.50
C ILE A 379 14.71 -46.18 18.01
N ALA A 380 14.23 -47.07 18.87
CA ALA A 380 13.13 -47.97 18.54
C ALA A 380 11.86 -47.15 18.28
N ASP A 381 11.29 -47.33 17.09
CA ASP A 381 10.04 -46.72 16.65
C ASP A 381 8.85 -47.49 17.24
N PRO A 382 7.94 -46.86 18.01
CA PRO A 382 6.71 -47.51 18.45
C PRO A 382 5.75 -47.80 17.29
N GLY A 383 5.82 -47.08 16.16
CA GLY A 383 5.06 -47.40 14.96
C GLY A 383 5.37 -46.49 13.77
N ASP A 384 5.24 -47.06 12.56
CA ASP A 384 5.46 -46.43 11.26
C ASP A 384 4.97 -44.95 11.26
N LEU A 385 5.71 -43.97 10.75
CA LEU A 385 5.15 -42.68 10.27
C LEU A 385 4.39 -42.84 8.94
N SER A 386 3.17 -42.30 8.81
CA SER A 386 2.38 -42.41 7.56
C SER A 386 3.05 -41.75 6.33
N GLY A 387 2.57 -42.07 5.12
CA GLY A 387 3.22 -41.68 3.86
C GLY A 387 3.46 -40.17 3.66
N MET A 388 2.69 -39.32 4.34
CA MET A 388 2.75 -37.85 4.25
C MET A 388 4.03 -37.23 4.85
N HIS A 389 4.81 -37.99 5.62
CA HIS A 389 6.07 -37.51 6.20
C HIS A 389 7.20 -37.36 5.18
N LYS A 390 7.05 -37.95 3.99
CA LYS A 390 8.10 -38.02 2.96
C LYS A 390 8.17 -36.77 2.11
N THR A 391 7.03 -36.11 1.89
CA THR A 391 6.90 -34.90 1.06
C THR A 391 5.71 -34.08 1.59
N SER A 392 5.96 -32.81 1.95
CA SER A 392 4.87 -31.88 2.23
C SER A 392 5.33 -30.44 2.02
N ASP A 393 4.52 -29.75 1.22
CA ASP A 393 4.64 -28.40 0.72
C ASP A 393 3.62 -27.53 1.47
N THR A 394 4.04 -26.38 1.95
CA THR A 394 3.28 -25.58 2.94
C THR A 394 3.70 -24.14 2.82
N VAL A 395 2.79 -23.19 3.09
CA VAL A 395 3.18 -21.81 3.37
C VAL A 395 3.04 -21.52 4.85
N TYR A 396 3.99 -20.75 5.37
CA TYR A 396 3.93 -20.16 6.69
C TYR A 396 3.97 -18.64 6.55
N LEU A 397 3.20 -17.95 7.40
CA LEU A 397 3.22 -16.50 7.49
C LEU A 397 3.03 -16.04 8.94
N CYS A 398 3.57 -14.86 9.24
CA CYS A 398 3.30 -14.21 10.50
C CYS A 398 3.08 -12.71 10.35
N VAL A 399 2.22 -12.19 11.22
CA VAL A 399 1.84 -10.78 11.26
C VAL A 399 1.83 -10.31 12.72
N THR A 400 2.28 -9.08 12.95
CA THR A 400 1.97 -8.33 14.16
C THR A 400 1.33 -6.99 13.82
N ASP A 401 0.51 -6.46 14.73
CA ASP A 401 -0.16 -5.17 14.57
C ASP A 401 0.25 -4.15 15.65
N GLU A 402 -0.33 -2.95 15.58
CA GLU A 402 0.02 -1.83 16.47
C GLU A 402 -0.49 -2.03 17.90
N GLU A 403 -1.51 -2.86 18.08
CA GLU A 403 -2.07 -3.19 19.39
C GLU A 403 -1.23 -4.24 20.12
N GLY A 404 -0.28 -4.86 19.41
CA GLY A 404 0.58 -5.91 19.93
C GLY A 404 0.06 -7.31 19.67
N ASN A 405 -1.06 -7.47 18.96
CA ASN A 405 -1.52 -8.80 18.62
C ASN A 405 -0.58 -9.42 17.58
N ALA A 406 -0.57 -10.75 17.56
CA ALA A 406 0.21 -11.49 16.59
C ALA A 406 -0.56 -12.70 16.09
N CYS A 407 -0.36 -13.02 14.81
CA CYS A 407 -0.93 -14.21 14.19
C CYS A 407 0.21 -15.06 13.59
N SER A 408 0.26 -16.33 13.99
CA SER A 408 1.09 -17.37 13.39
C SER A 408 0.15 -18.27 12.61
N LEU A 409 0.18 -18.16 11.28
CA LEU A 409 -0.75 -18.89 10.41
C LEU A 409 0.04 -19.80 9.47
N VAL A 410 -0.40 -21.04 9.41
CA VAL A 410 0.12 -22.03 8.46
C VAL A 410 -1.06 -22.60 7.67
N ASN A 411 -0.94 -22.61 6.34
CA ASN A 411 -1.97 -23.09 5.42
C ASN A 411 -1.30 -24.03 4.41
N SER A 412 -1.91 -25.17 4.08
CA SER A 412 -1.28 -26.16 3.20
C SER A 412 -2.27 -27.07 2.49
N VAL A 413 -1.91 -27.47 1.27
CA VAL A 413 -2.56 -28.56 0.51
C VAL A 413 -1.88 -29.93 0.71
N ALA A 414 -1.04 -30.05 1.73
CA ALA A 414 -0.17 -31.18 2.06
C ALA A 414 1.05 -31.34 1.15
N ASP A 415 0.99 -32.06 0.03
CA ASP A 415 2.10 -32.26 -0.92
C ASP A 415 2.05 -31.23 -2.08
N ASN A 416 3.05 -31.18 -2.97
CA ASN A 416 3.08 -30.22 -4.09
C ASN A 416 1.80 -30.31 -4.94
N PHE A 417 0.97 -29.26 -4.98
CA PHE A 417 -0.37 -29.27 -5.59
C PHE A 417 -1.35 -30.33 -5.02
N GLY A 418 -1.12 -30.79 -3.79
CA GLY A 418 -1.98 -31.71 -3.07
C GLY A 418 -2.21 -33.04 -3.80
N SER A 419 -3.47 -33.41 -4.02
CA SER A 419 -3.83 -34.60 -4.81
C SER A 419 -3.67 -34.38 -6.34
N ARG A 420 -3.41 -33.13 -6.76
CA ARG A 420 -3.54 -32.61 -8.13
C ARG A 420 -4.95 -32.77 -8.71
N ILE A 421 -5.95 -33.11 -7.88
CA ILE A 421 -7.36 -33.20 -8.29
C ILE A 421 -7.98 -31.81 -8.14
N ILE A 422 -8.65 -31.36 -9.19
CA ILE A 422 -9.22 -30.00 -9.29
C ILE A 422 -10.73 -30.16 -9.42
N PRO A 423 -11.53 -29.66 -8.47
CA PRO A 423 -12.96 -29.56 -8.64
C PRO A 423 -13.27 -28.67 -9.86
N PRO A 424 -14.12 -29.10 -10.80
CA PRO A 424 -14.39 -28.33 -12.02
C PRO A 424 -14.87 -26.90 -11.73
N GLY A 425 -14.30 -25.91 -12.40
CA GLY A 425 -14.74 -24.52 -12.33
C GLY A 425 -14.42 -23.77 -11.02
N THR A 426 -13.62 -24.33 -10.11
CA THR A 426 -13.32 -23.69 -8.81
C THR A 426 -11.92 -23.05 -8.73
N GLY A 427 -11.00 -23.45 -9.61
CA GLY A 427 -9.66 -22.84 -9.71
C GLY A 427 -8.65 -23.23 -8.62
N PHE A 428 -8.90 -24.27 -7.82
CA PHE A 428 -7.96 -24.75 -6.79
C PHE A 428 -7.80 -26.27 -6.79
N VAL A 429 -6.71 -26.77 -6.19
CA VAL A 429 -6.47 -28.21 -5.98
C VAL A 429 -6.98 -28.69 -4.62
N LEU A 430 -7.47 -29.93 -4.56
CA LEU A 430 -7.80 -30.62 -3.31
C LEU A 430 -6.52 -31.15 -2.65
N GLN A 431 -6.40 -30.96 -1.34
CA GLN A 431 -5.29 -31.51 -0.58
C GLN A 431 -5.25 -33.04 -0.55
N ASN A 432 -4.09 -33.59 -0.16
CA ASN A 432 -3.90 -35.03 0.05
C ASN A 432 -3.62 -35.41 1.51
N ARG A 433 -4.19 -34.69 2.48
CA ARG A 433 -3.90 -34.85 3.92
C ARG A 433 -4.26 -36.22 4.50
N GLY A 434 -5.24 -36.90 3.92
CA GLY A 434 -5.61 -38.29 4.25
C GLY A 434 -4.47 -39.28 4.10
N SER A 435 -3.44 -38.99 3.30
CA SER A 435 -2.17 -39.74 3.28
C SER A 435 -1.47 -39.79 4.65
N GLY A 436 -1.86 -38.91 5.58
CA GLY A 436 -1.44 -38.88 6.96
C GLY A 436 -1.98 -40.02 7.82
N PHE A 437 -2.97 -40.81 7.36
CA PHE A 437 -3.48 -41.96 8.11
C PHE A 437 -2.63 -43.22 7.97
N HIS A 438 -2.73 -44.07 8.97
CA HIS A 438 -2.31 -45.47 8.91
C HIS A 438 -3.41 -46.35 8.35
N LEU A 439 -3.00 -47.38 7.61
CA LEU A 439 -3.88 -48.47 7.20
C LEU A 439 -3.75 -49.69 8.11
N GLY A 440 -2.70 -49.77 8.92
CA GLY A 440 -2.52 -50.79 9.95
C GLY A 440 -1.29 -50.48 10.81
N PRO A 441 -1.06 -51.22 11.91
CA PRO A 441 -1.94 -52.26 12.46
C PRO A 441 -3.22 -51.69 13.11
N ASP A 442 -4.21 -52.54 13.41
CA ASP A 442 -5.54 -52.12 13.92
C ASP A 442 -5.52 -51.33 15.24
N HIS A 443 -4.44 -51.47 16.03
CA HIS A 443 -4.27 -50.77 17.29
C HIS A 443 -3.49 -49.45 17.14
N HIS A 444 -3.10 -49.06 15.93
CA HIS A 444 -2.39 -47.82 15.71
C HIS A 444 -3.30 -46.62 16.03
N PRO A 445 -2.89 -45.68 16.92
CA PRO A 445 -3.75 -44.56 17.32
C PRO A 445 -4.22 -43.71 16.13
N ASN A 446 -3.40 -43.62 15.08
CA ASN A 446 -3.68 -42.87 13.86
C ASN A 446 -4.22 -43.73 12.69
N LEU A 447 -4.85 -44.87 12.98
CA LEU A 447 -5.56 -45.67 11.97
C LEU A 447 -6.67 -44.84 11.28
N TYR A 448 -6.86 -45.04 9.97
CA TYR A 448 -7.98 -44.46 9.23
C TYR A 448 -9.32 -44.86 9.87
N ALA A 449 -10.15 -43.88 10.20
CA ALA A 449 -11.50 -44.10 10.72
C ALA A 449 -12.45 -43.06 10.13
N PRO A 450 -13.77 -43.33 10.06
CA PRO A 450 -14.73 -42.38 9.55
C PRO A 450 -14.82 -41.13 10.43
N GLY A 451 -14.93 -39.94 9.82
CA GLY A 451 -15.06 -38.67 10.55
C GLY A 451 -13.85 -38.29 11.41
N LYS A 452 -12.69 -38.91 11.19
CA LYS A 452 -11.47 -38.69 11.98
C LYS A 452 -10.54 -37.70 11.27
N ARG A 453 -9.73 -36.97 12.03
CA ARG A 453 -8.65 -36.16 11.46
C ARG A 453 -7.34 -36.97 11.33
N PRO A 454 -6.64 -36.90 10.20
CA PRO A 454 -5.32 -37.51 10.06
C PRO A 454 -4.28 -36.75 10.90
N TYR A 455 -3.15 -37.40 11.19
CA TYR A 455 -1.90 -36.69 11.56
C TYR A 455 -1.68 -35.52 10.59
N ASN A 456 -1.38 -34.33 11.12
CA ASN A 456 -1.14 -33.13 10.32
C ASN A 456 0.28 -32.59 10.53
N THR A 457 0.97 -32.27 9.44
CA THR A 457 2.35 -31.77 9.47
C THR A 457 2.45 -30.27 9.76
N ILE A 458 1.38 -29.51 9.55
CA ILE A 458 1.46 -28.05 9.67
C ILE A 458 1.46 -27.57 11.11
N ILE A 459 2.42 -26.70 11.45
CA ILE A 459 2.62 -26.21 12.82
C ILE A 459 2.87 -24.68 12.84
N PRO A 460 2.02 -23.89 13.50
CA PRO A 460 2.32 -22.52 13.88
C PRO A 460 2.97 -22.46 15.28
N ALA A 461 3.90 -21.51 15.49
CA ALA A 461 4.60 -21.35 16.76
C ALA A 461 4.68 -19.89 17.26
N MET A 462 4.66 -19.75 18.58
CA MET A 462 4.82 -18.47 19.28
C MET A 462 5.68 -18.64 20.52
N VAL A 463 6.31 -17.56 20.96
CA VAL A 463 7.10 -17.52 22.19
C VAL A 463 6.61 -16.36 23.04
N THR A 464 6.38 -16.59 24.32
CA THR A 464 6.08 -15.53 25.30
C THR A 464 7.13 -15.49 26.40
N ASN A 465 7.42 -14.30 26.94
CA ASN A 465 8.25 -14.16 28.12
C ASN A 465 7.54 -14.78 29.32
N ALA A 466 8.23 -15.66 30.05
CA ALA A 466 7.65 -16.40 31.16
C ALA A 466 7.26 -15.51 32.35
N SER A 467 7.98 -14.41 32.54
CA SER A 467 7.84 -13.51 33.67
C SER A 467 6.52 -12.73 33.65
N ASP A 468 6.05 -12.34 32.47
CA ASP A 468 4.91 -11.42 32.33
C ASP A 468 3.97 -11.74 31.17
N ARG A 469 4.19 -12.87 30.47
CA ARG A 469 3.40 -13.34 29.32
C ARG A 469 3.40 -12.41 28.10
N SER A 470 4.30 -11.42 28.07
CA SER A 470 4.45 -10.58 26.87
C SER A 470 4.94 -11.40 25.68
N LEU A 471 4.49 -11.04 24.48
CA LEU A 471 4.97 -11.66 23.24
C LEU A 471 6.48 -11.45 23.10
N HIS A 472 7.20 -12.54 22.84
CA HIS A 472 8.63 -12.52 22.55
C HIS A 472 8.88 -12.67 21.05
N SER A 473 8.30 -13.71 20.43
CA SER A 473 8.43 -13.96 19.00
C SER A 473 7.21 -14.69 18.43
N VAL A 474 6.91 -14.47 17.16
CA VAL A 474 6.01 -15.29 16.36
C VAL A 474 6.77 -15.81 15.15
N PHE A 475 6.75 -17.13 14.92
CA PHE A 475 7.65 -17.75 13.95
C PHE A 475 7.17 -19.11 13.47
N GLY A 476 7.73 -19.55 12.36
CA GLY A 476 7.50 -20.86 11.79
C GLY A 476 8.42 -21.12 10.61
N VAL A 477 8.61 -22.39 10.27
CA VAL A 477 9.47 -22.82 9.16
C VAL A 477 8.70 -23.86 8.35
N MET A 478 8.31 -23.56 7.10
CA MET A 478 7.53 -24.49 6.26
C MET A 478 8.32 -25.75 5.85
N GLY A 479 7.63 -26.82 5.43
CA GLY A 479 8.27 -27.98 4.78
C GLY A 479 7.98 -29.34 5.40
N GLY A 480 6.71 -29.68 5.66
CA GLY A 480 6.36 -31.02 6.14
C GLY A 480 7.07 -31.43 7.44
N ALA A 481 7.77 -32.57 7.42
CA ALA A 481 8.54 -33.01 8.58
C ALA A 481 9.77 -32.14 8.89
N MET A 482 10.16 -31.21 8.01
CA MET A 482 11.16 -30.18 8.34
C MET A 482 10.62 -29.18 9.36
N GLN A 483 9.30 -28.99 9.50
CA GLN A 483 8.76 -27.91 10.33
C GLN A 483 9.21 -28.02 11.80
N PRO A 484 9.07 -29.16 12.53
CA PRO A 484 9.58 -29.26 13.90
C PRO A 484 11.10 -29.06 13.98
N GLN A 485 11.84 -29.55 12.99
CA GLN A 485 13.30 -29.45 12.94
C GLN A 485 13.75 -28.01 12.74
N GLY A 486 13.06 -27.28 11.87
CA GLY A 486 13.23 -25.86 11.64
C GLY A 486 12.89 -25.07 12.88
N HIS A 487 11.76 -25.37 13.55
CA HIS A 487 11.35 -24.70 14.78
C HIS A 487 12.42 -24.82 15.87
N VAL A 488 12.97 -26.02 16.09
CA VAL A 488 14.08 -26.23 17.04
C VAL A 488 15.31 -25.40 16.66
N GLN A 489 15.74 -25.49 15.40
CA GLN A 489 16.97 -24.82 14.95
C GLN A 489 16.86 -23.29 15.01
N VAL A 490 15.80 -22.70 14.47
CA VAL A 490 15.65 -21.23 14.45
C VAL A 490 15.43 -20.65 15.84
N LEU A 491 14.72 -21.38 16.71
CA LEU A 491 14.53 -20.95 18.09
C LEU A 491 15.83 -21.03 18.88
N MET A 492 16.61 -22.12 18.73
CA MET A 492 17.94 -22.23 19.34
C MET A 492 18.88 -21.13 18.83
N ASN A 493 18.82 -20.78 17.55
CA ASN A 493 19.57 -19.66 16.97
C ASN A 493 19.25 -18.32 17.67
N MET A 494 17.96 -18.05 17.89
CA MET A 494 17.53 -16.81 18.56
C MET A 494 17.77 -16.79 20.07
N LEU A 495 17.62 -17.93 20.76
CA LEU A 495 17.65 -18.00 22.23
C LEU A 495 19.03 -18.36 22.79
N ARG A 496 19.78 -19.25 22.13
CA ARG A 496 21.11 -19.70 22.57
C ARG A 496 22.23 -18.88 21.97
N PHE A 497 22.14 -18.57 20.69
CA PHE A 497 23.22 -17.90 19.97
C PHE A 497 22.99 -16.39 19.78
N GLY A 498 21.87 -15.86 20.29
CA GLY A 498 21.58 -14.42 20.27
C GLY A 498 21.39 -13.86 18.86
N MET A 499 21.08 -14.71 17.87
CA MET A 499 20.91 -14.29 16.50
C MET A 499 19.65 -13.43 16.34
N SER A 500 19.74 -12.41 15.49
CA SER A 500 18.58 -11.64 15.06
C SER A 500 17.65 -12.50 14.18
N PRO A 501 16.39 -12.10 13.97
CA PRO A 501 15.43 -12.87 13.16
C PRO A 501 15.94 -13.28 11.78
N GLN A 502 16.54 -12.34 11.04
CA GLN A 502 17.07 -12.63 9.71
C GLN A 502 18.29 -13.56 9.77
N VAL A 503 19.23 -13.33 10.69
CA VAL A 503 20.42 -14.18 10.84
C VAL A 503 20.05 -15.61 11.25
N ALA A 504 19.05 -15.76 12.12
CA ALA A 504 18.55 -17.08 12.54
C ALA A 504 17.93 -17.87 11.37
N LEU A 505 17.30 -17.18 10.41
CA LEU A 505 16.78 -17.78 9.19
C LEU A 505 17.88 -18.08 8.16
N ASP A 506 18.85 -17.18 8.03
CA ASP A 506 19.96 -17.30 7.07
C ASP A 506 20.90 -18.46 7.39
N ALA A 507 21.03 -18.80 8.68
CA ALA A 507 21.91 -19.88 9.15
C ALA A 507 21.68 -21.22 8.39
N PRO A 508 22.76 -21.93 8.01
CA PRO A 508 22.65 -23.26 7.41
C PRO A 508 21.98 -24.24 8.36
N ARG A 509 21.05 -25.04 7.83
CA ARG A 509 20.25 -26.00 8.59
C ARG A 509 20.65 -27.44 8.28
N ILE A 510 20.22 -28.32 9.18
CA ILE A 510 20.15 -29.76 8.95
C ILE A 510 18.69 -30.20 8.82
N CYS A 511 18.46 -31.29 8.10
CA CYS A 511 17.17 -31.97 8.02
C CYS A 511 17.42 -33.48 8.13
N ILE A 512 16.92 -34.12 9.18
CA ILE A 512 16.97 -35.58 9.29
C ILE A 512 16.02 -36.20 8.26
N GLY A 513 16.44 -37.33 7.68
CA GLY A 513 15.52 -38.19 6.95
C GLY A 513 14.49 -38.75 7.91
N VAL A 514 13.21 -38.59 7.56
CA VAL A 514 12.08 -39.19 8.27
C VAL A 514 11.50 -40.34 7.45
N SER A 515 12.36 -41.30 7.06
CA SER A 515 11.90 -42.52 6.41
C SER A 515 11.69 -43.63 7.44
N LEU A 516 10.57 -44.31 7.29
CA LEU A 516 10.11 -45.48 8.02
C LEU A 516 11.14 -46.61 8.16
N PRO A 517 11.09 -47.39 9.26
CA PRO A 517 11.74 -48.69 9.30
C PRO A 517 11.17 -49.59 8.18
N GLY A 518 12.02 -50.04 7.25
CA GLY A 518 11.66 -51.01 6.22
C GLY A 518 11.60 -50.52 4.76
N LYS A 519 11.84 -49.23 4.50
CA LYS A 519 12.14 -48.72 3.14
C LYS A 519 13.37 -47.82 3.14
N SER A 520 14.50 -48.37 3.60
CA SER A 520 15.78 -47.91 3.05
C SER A 520 15.79 -48.20 1.54
N THR A 521 16.35 -47.30 0.75
CA THR A 521 16.63 -47.54 -0.69
C THR A 521 17.55 -48.76 -0.90
N ASP A 522 18.19 -49.20 0.18
CA ASP A 522 18.84 -50.48 0.35
C ASP A 522 18.03 -51.35 1.33
N PRO A 523 17.27 -52.37 0.86
CA PRO A 523 16.44 -53.23 1.71
C PRO A 523 17.21 -54.03 2.79
N SER A 524 18.55 -53.91 2.86
CA SER A 524 19.37 -54.48 3.94
C SER A 524 19.50 -53.60 5.19
N LYS A 525 19.11 -52.31 5.15
CA LYS A 525 19.20 -51.38 6.30
C LYS A 525 17.83 -51.17 6.96
N THR A 526 17.77 -51.39 8.28
CA THR A 526 16.54 -51.32 9.10
C THR A 526 16.26 -49.95 9.74
N VAL A 527 17.20 -48.99 9.69
CA VAL A 527 17.08 -47.66 10.34
C VAL A 527 17.54 -46.56 9.37
N ASP A 528 16.70 -45.53 9.13
CA ASP A 528 17.09 -44.34 8.35
C ASP A 528 18.03 -43.45 9.18
N ARG A 529 19.30 -43.43 8.79
CA ARG A 529 20.33 -42.59 9.43
C ARG A 529 20.66 -41.35 8.60
N THR A 530 19.88 -41.06 7.55
CA THR A 530 20.12 -39.95 6.65
C THR A 530 20.01 -38.62 7.38
N VAL A 531 20.96 -37.72 7.11
CA VAL A 531 20.92 -36.32 7.53
C VAL A 531 21.30 -35.47 6.34
N TYR A 532 20.35 -34.70 5.83
CA TYR A 532 20.60 -33.67 4.84
C TYR A 532 21.20 -32.45 5.53
N ILE A 533 22.19 -31.85 4.92
CA ILE A 533 22.89 -30.66 5.43
C ILE A 533 23.04 -29.65 4.30
N GLU A 534 22.82 -28.37 4.59
CA GLU A 534 23.07 -27.30 3.63
C GLU A 534 24.56 -27.01 3.43
N GLU A 535 24.90 -26.57 2.23
CA GLU A 535 26.20 -25.93 2.00
C GLU A 535 26.43 -24.74 2.94
N GLY A 536 27.66 -24.61 3.43
CA GLY A 536 28.04 -23.63 4.46
C GLY A 536 28.35 -24.26 5.83
N ILE A 537 27.92 -25.50 6.10
CA ILE A 537 28.44 -26.28 7.23
C ILE A 537 29.80 -26.88 6.85
N GLY A 538 30.81 -26.71 7.71
CA GLY A 538 32.20 -27.06 7.41
C GLY A 538 32.41 -28.56 7.17
N GLU A 539 33.30 -28.91 6.22
CA GLU A 539 33.59 -30.30 5.84
C GLU A 539 34.07 -31.17 7.02
N ASN A 540 34.80 -30.58 7.98
CA ASN A 540 35.21 -31.28 9.19
C ASN A 540 34.01 -31.71 10.05
N VAL A 541 32.99 -30.85 10.16
CA VAL A 541 31.76 -31.17 10.90
C VAL A 541 31.01 -32.31 10.21
N VAL A 542 30.94 -32.28 8.87
CA VAL A 542 30.35 -33.38 8.08
C VAL A 542 31.06 -34.70 8.35
N ARG A 543 32.40 -34.71 8.31
CA ARG A 543 33.23 -35.90 8.59
C ARG A 543 33.00 -36.42 10.01
N GLU A 544 33.01 -35.54 11.00
CA GLU A 544 32.80 -35.90 12.41
C GLU A 544 31.40 -36.49 12.63
N LEU A 545 30.36 -35.96 11.98
CA LEU A 545 29.02 -36.54 12.03
C LEU A 545 28.96 -37.93 11.36
N GLN A 546 29.69 -38.13 10.26
CA GLN A 546 29.81 -39.44 9.62
C GLN A 546 30.54 -40.46 10.51
N GLU A 547 31.60 -40.03 11.21
CA GLU A 547 32.32 -40.85 12.20
C GLU A 547 31.44 -41.23 13.40
N MET A 548 30.52 -40.34 13.80
CA MET A 548 29.46 -40.65 14.77
C MET A 548 28.36 -41.57 14.20
N GLY A 549 28.41 -41.93 12.92
CA GLY A 549 27.51 -42.90 12.29
C GLY A 549 26.26 -42.32 11.62
N HIS A 550 26.23 -41.02 11.33
CA HIS A 550 25.18 -40.40 10.52
C HIS A 550 25.45 -40.54 9.01
N GLU A 551 24.42 -40.77 8.21
CA GLU A 551 24.53 -40.80 6.74
C GLU A 551 24.30 -39.39 6.19
N VAL A 552 25.36 -38.59 6.12
CA VAL A 552 25.28 -37.17 5.75
C VAL A 552 25.22 -36.96 4.24
N LYS A 553 24.24 -36.18 3.77
CA LYS A 553 24.07 -35.74 2.36
C LYS A 553 24.08 -34.21 2.28
N ILE A 554 24.99 -33.65 1.48
CA ILE A 554 25.08 -32.20 1.30
C ILE A 554 24.17 -31.77 0.15
N MET A 555 23.26 -30.83 0.40
CA MET A 555 22.33 -30.28 -0.58
C MET A 555 22.80 -28.91 -1.04
N ARG A 556 22.67 -28.62 -2.34
CA ARG A 556 23.17 -27.38 -2.96
C ARG A 556 22.11 -26.69 -3.79
N SER A 557 22.26 -25.37 -3.99
CA SER A 557 21.38 -24.60 -4.88
C SER A 557 19.88 -24.85 -4.57
N MET A 558 19.03 -25.11 -5.57
CA MET A 558 17.59 -25.33 -5.41
C MET A 558 17.22 -26.58 -4.57
N GLU A 559 18.13 -27.52 -4.34
CA GLU A 559 17.90 -28.65 -3.42
C GLU A 559 17.72 -28.18 -1.97
N ARG A 560 18.23 -26.97 -1.65
CA ARG A 560 18.08 -26.34 -0.34
C ARG A 560 16.63 -25.99 0.01
N SER A 561 15.70 -26.08 -0.95
CA SER A 561 14.26 -26.01 -0.68
C SER A 561 13.78 -27.05 0.34
N LEU A 562 14.50 -28.16 0.50
CA LEU A 562 14.24 -29.19 1.51
C LEU A 562 14.29 -28.68 2.96
N PHE A 563 15.07 -27.64 3.25
CA PHE A 563 15.31 -27.13 4.61
C PHE A 563 14.27 -26.09 5.05
N GLY A 564 13.17 -26.02 4.31
CA GLY A 564 12.07 -25.14 4.61
C GLY A 564 12.37 -23.67 4.37
N ARG A 565 11.33 -22.86 4.54
CA ARG A 565 11.38 -21.41 4.41
C ARG A 565 10.68 -20.81 5.63
N GLY A 566 11.44 -20.10 6.46
CA GLY A 566 10.92 -19.53 7.69
C GLY A 566 10.52 -18.06 7.61
N GLN A 567 9.59 -17.67 8.48
CA GLN A 567 9.21 -16.27 8.71
C GLN A 567 9.26 -16.02 10.22
N ILE A 568 9.82 -14.89 10.64
CA ILE A 568 9.98 -14.57 12.06
C ILE A 568 9.62 -13.11 12.27
N VAL A 569 8.85 -12.82 13.32
CA VAL A 569 8.78 -11.50 13.94
C VAL A 569 9.18 -11.64 15.41
N ARG A 570 10.21 -10.92 15.83
CA ARG A 570 10.66 -10.81 17.22
C ARG A 570 10.28 -9.45 17.79
N VAL A 571 9.74 -9.45 19.00
CA VAL A 571 9.31 -8.25 19.71
C VAL A 571 10.37 -7.88 20.74
N HIS A 572 10.70 -6.59 20.81
CA HIS A 572 11.53 -6.03 21.86
C HIS A 572 11.08 -4.62 22.20
N ARG A 573 11.60 -4.08 23.30
CA ARG A 573 11.32 -2.71 23.73
C ARG A 573 12.56 -1.87 23.53
N ASP A 574 12.41 -0.71 22.89
CA ASP A 574 13.46 0.29 22.83
C ASP A 574 13.78 0.76 24.26
N PRO A 575 15.04 0.65 24.73
CA PRO A 575 15.40 0.98 26.11
C PRO A 575 15.45 2.48 26.40
N VAL A 576 15.52 3.33 25.37
CA VAL A 576 15.57 4.80 25.48
C VAL A 576 14.17 5.38 25.37
N GLU A 577 13.45 5.05 24.30
CA GLU A 577 12.13 5.57 23.99
C GLU A 577 11.00 4.82 24.73
N GLY A 578 11.29 3.60 25.23
CA GLY A 578 10.31 2.78 25.92
C GLY A 578 9.17 2.26 25.02
N ARG A 579 9.34 2.28 23.69
CA ARG A 579 8.35 1.84 22.70
C ARG A 579 8.58 0.39 22.25
N THR A 580 7.51 -0.31 21.89
CA THR A 580 7.59 -1.64 21.28
C THR A 580 8.15 -1.55 19.86
N VAL A 581 9.04 -2.47 19.51
CA VAL A 581 9.64 -2.60 18.18
C VAL A 581 9.52 -4.05 17.72
N TYR A 582 8.92 -4.23 16.55
CA TYR A 582 8.85 -5.49 15.82
C TYR A 582 10.04 -5.59 14.88
N SER A 583 10.77 -6.70 14.95
CA SER A 583 11.93 -7.00 14.12
C SER A 583 11.66 -8.28 13.35
N ALA A 584 11.65 -8.24 12.03
CA ALA A 584 11.26 -9.38 11.21
C ALA A 584 12.35 -9.82 10.22
N GLY A 585 12.27 -11.08 9.84
CA GLY A 585 13.07 -11.67 8.77
C GLY A 585 12.24 -12.65 7.93
N SER A 586 12.61 -12.76 6.66
CA SER A 586 12.05 -13.71 5.69
C SER A 586 13.17 -14.52 5.07
N ASP A 587 12.98 -15.83 4.99
CA ASP A 587 13.99 -16.78 4.52
C ASP A 587 14.36 -16.57 3.05
N MET A 588 15.66 -16.49 2.77
CA MET A 588 16.20 -16.34 1.41
C MET A 588 15.97 -17.58 0.52
N ARG A 589 15.55 -18.72 1.10
CA ARG A 589 15.16 -19.93 0.36
C ARG A 589 13.77 -19.82 -0.28
N GLY A 590 13.10 -18.68 -0.12
CA GLY A 590 11.84 -18.33 -0.76
C GLY A 590 11.88 -16.95 -1.43
N ASP A 591 10.87 -16.67 -2.26
CA ASP A 591 10.74 -15.39 -2.98
C ASP A 591 10.42 -14.21 -2.03
N GLY A 592 9.79 -14.53 -0.89
CA GLY A 592 9.14 -13.60 0.05
C GLY A 592 10.00 -12.52 0.71
N ASN A 593 9.35 -11.67 1.48
CA ASN A 593 9.95 -10.59 2.26
C ASN A 593 9.17 -10.33 3.57
N ALA A 594 9.85 -9.63 4.48
CA ALA A 594 9.21 -8.93 5.58
C ALA A 594 9.05 -7.45 5.21
N ALA A 595 7.92 -6.83 5.56
CA ALA A 595 7.67 -5.42 5.26
C ALA A 595 6.90 -4.71 6.40
N PRO A 596 7.31 -3.48 6.78
CA PRO A 596 6.73 -2.77 7.91
C PRO A 596 5.47 -1.98 7.51
N LEU A 597 4.55 -1.81 8.46
CA LEU A 597 3.42 -0.89 8.35
C LEU A 597 3.89 0.55 8.60
N LEU A 598 3.72 1.45 7.61
CA LEU A 598 4.12 2.86 7.69
C LEU A 598 3.02 3.75 8.29
N THR A 599 1.79 3.60 7.80
CA THR A 599 0.60 4.39 8.20
C THR A 599 -0.61 3.45 8.33
N LYS A 600 -1.59 3.82 9.16
CA LYS A 600 -2.93 3.21 9.16
C LYS A 600 -3.90 4.21 8.54
N SER A 601 -4.80 3.73 7.69
CA SER A 601 -5.96 4.49 7.22
C SER A 601 -6.88 4.79 8.41
N VAL A 602 -7.35 6.03 8.53
CA VAL A 602 -8.39 6.40 9.49
C VAL A 602 -9.75 6.03 8.85
N SER A 603 -10.08 4.74 8.85
CA SER A 603 -11.40 4.27 8.38
C SER A 603 -12.43 4.44 9.49
N ILE A 604 -13.39 5.35 9.34
CA ILE A 604 -14.56 5.46 10.22
C ILE A 604 -15.59 4.47 9.68
N THR A 605 -15.67 3.28 10.26
CA THR A 605 -16.63 2.25 9.87
C THR A 605 -18.05 2.64 10.30
N MET A 606 -18.95 2.67 9.32
CA MET A 606 -20.39 3.00 9.44
C MET A 606 -21.16 2.13 10.47
N ALA A 607 -20.60 0.98 10.87
CA ALA A 607 -21.19 0.07 11.85
C ALA A 607 -21.21 0.63 13.29
N THR A 608 -20.25 1.48 13.64
CA THR A 608 -20.19 2.15 14.96
C THR A 608 -21.27 3.24 15.08
N VAL A 609 -21.75 3.76 13.95
CA VAL A 609 -22.87 4.72 13.89
C VAL A 609 -24.23 4.03 14.07
N LEU A 610 -24.38 2.77 13.64
CA LEU A 610 -25.66 2.04 13.73
C LEU A 610 -25.85 1.21 15.01
N ASN A 611 -24.81 0.64 15.61
CA ASN A 611 -24.96 -0.21 16.81
C ASN A 611 -25.16 0.56 18.12
N CYS A 612 -24.83 1.85 18.18
CA CYS A 612 -25.24 2.72 19.28
C CYS A 612 -26.75 3.05 19.27
N ALA A 613 -27.49 2.73 18.21
CA ALA A 613 -28.90 3.07 18.07
C ALA A 613 -29.89 2.06 18.69
N ARG A 614 -29.43 0.91 19.22
CA ARG A 614 -30.32 -0.14 19.75
C ARG A 614 -29.87 -0.72 21.10
N GLY A 615 -29.79 0.12 22.13
CA GLY A 615 -29.66 -0.44 23.48
C GLY A 615 -29.26 0.53 24.59
N LEU A 616 -30.13 1.51 24.89
CA LEU A 616 -30.54 1.99 26.24
C LEU A 616 -30.94 3.48 26.17
N PRO A 617 -32.02 3.87 26.87
CA PRO A 617 -32.69 5.14 26.69
C PRO A 617 -32.05 6.21 27.58
N LEU A 618 -30.97 6.85 27.13
CA LEU A 618 -30.44 8.03 27.81
C LEU A 618 -29.42 8.79 26.95
N PHE A 619 -29.89 9.46 25.88
CA PHE A 619 -29.17 10.62 25.35
C PHE A 619 -30.16 11.69 24.94
N ALA A 620 -30.24 12.71 25.81
CA ALA A 620 -30.64 14.04 25.41
C ALA A 620 -29.63 14.55 24.37
N SER A 621 -30.15 15.05 23.25
CA SER A 621 -29.52 16.09 22.40
C SER A 621 -28.04 15.90 22.07
N ILE A 622 -27.72 15.06 21.09
CA ILE A 622 -26.55 15.30 20.23
C ILE A 622 -27.06 16.17 19.08
N VAL A 623 -26.77 17.46 19.16
CA VAL A 623 -26.97 18.40 18.05
C VAL A 623 -25.93 18.03 17.00
N ILE A 624 -26.38 17.47 15.87
CA ILE A 624 -25.55 17.34 14.67
C ILE A 624 -25.24 18.78 14.22
N ALA A 625 -23.97 19.17 14.22
CA ALA A 625 -23.58 20.49 13.76
C ALA A 625 -23.77 20.55 12.23
N ALA A 626 -24.76 21.33 11.76
CA ALA A 626 -24.92 21.61 10.33
C ALA A 626 -23.71 22.40 9.80
N ALA A 627 -23.39 22.24 8.51
CA ALA A 627 -22.37 23.02 7.82
C ALA A 627 -22.54 24.52 8.10
N ASN A 628 -21.47 25.17 8.56
CA ASN A 628 -21.50 26.58 8.91
C ASN A 628 -21.35 27.45 7.67
N TYR A 629 -22.44 27.57 6.94
CA TYR A 629 -22.52 28.36 5.74
C TYR A 629 -22.47 29.88 5.98
N PRO A 630 -21.88 30.65 5.04
CA PRO A 630 -22.20 32.06 4.92
C PRO A 630 -23.71 32.28 4.81
N ALA A 631 -24.20 33.33 5.46
CA ALA A 631 -25.61 33.69 5.45
C ALA A 631 -26.08 34.05 4.03
N ILE A 632 -27.24 33.52 3.64
CA ILE A 632 -27.89 33.87 2.37
C ILE A 632 -28.48 35.28 2.51
N PRO A 633 -28.12 36.26 1.65
CA PRO A 633 -28.74 37.57 1.64
C PRO A 633 -30.26 37.49 1.39
N SER A 634 -31.01 38.43 1.97
CA SER A 634 -32.48 38.48 1.76
C SER A 634 -32.87 38.69 0.29
N ASP A 635 -32.09 39.49 -0.44
CA ASP A 635 -32.11 39.57 -1.90
C ASP A 635 -31.10 38.58 -2.49
N LYS A 636 -31.60 37.50 -3.11
CA LYS A 636 -30.77 36.45 -3.70
C LYS A 636 -29.97 36.90 -4.93
N THR A 637 -30.31 38.04 -5.53
CA THR A 637 -29.53 38.68 -6.60
C THR A 637 -28.36 39.52 -6.08
N THR A 638 -28.18 39.63 -4.75
CA THR A 638 -27.05 40.34 -4.14
C THR A 638 -25.74 39.71 -4.62
N PRO A 639 -24.82 40.46 -5.23
CA PRO A 639 -23.52 39.95 -5.65
C PRO A 639 -22.63 39.61 -4.45
N VAL A 640 -22.03 38.44 -4.45
CA VAL A 640 -21.03 37.99 -3.47
C VAL A 640 -19.80 37.44 -4.20
N GLN A 641 -18.67 37.24 -3.49
CA GLN A 641 -17.49 36.52 -4.02
C GLN A 641 -16.95 37.11 -5.35
N GLN A 642 -16.88 38.44 -5.40
CA GLN A 642 -16.47 39.18 -6.58
C GLN A 642 -14.99 38.95 -6.87
N ARG A 643 -14.67 38.76 -8.15
CA ARG A 643 -13.32 38.49 -8.63
C ARG A 643 -13.10 39.05 -10.02
N LEU A 644 -12.02 39.80 -10.20
CA LEU A 644 -11.59 40.34 -11.47
C LEU A 644 -10.53 39.44 -12.09
N ALA A 645 -10.48 39.38 -13.43
CA ALA A 645 -9.33 38.81 -14.12
C ALA A 645 -9.01 39.57 -15.41
N ILE A 646 -7.76 39.48 -15.85
CA ILE A 646 -7.31 40.03 -17.13
C ILE A 646 -7.85 39.13 -18.23
N SER A 647 -8.80 39.63 -19.02
CA SER A 647 -9.38 38.88 -20.13
C SER A 647 -8.64 39.15 -21.46
N GLY A 648 -7.87 40.24 -21.51
CA GLY A 648 -7.06 40.65 -22.65
C GLY A 648 -6.44 42.04 -22.44
N ALA A 649 -5.65 42.51 -23.41
CA ALA A 649 -4.85 43.74 -23.29
C ALA A 649 -5.68 45.01 -22.98
N ASN A 650 -6.96 45.04 -23.32
CA ASN A 650 -7.88 46.16 -23.07
C ASN A 650 -9.21 45.69 -22.46
N SER A 651 -9.19 44.56 -21.73
CA SER A 651 -10.40 43.97 -21.19
C SER A 651 -10.20 43.28 -19.84
N ILE A 652 -11.19 43.44 -18.98
CA ILE A 652 -11.26 42.80 -17.66
C ILE A 652 -12.55 42.00 -17.59
N SER A 653 -12.47 40.77 -17.08
CA SER A 653 -13.65 40.01 -16.66
C SER A 653 -14.02 40.38 -15.23
N VAL A 654 -15.31 40.57 -15.00
CA VAL A 654 -15.92 40.76 -13.68
C VAL A 654 -16.73 39.50 -13.39
N GLY A 655 -16.23 38.66 -12.49
CA GLY A 655 -16.89 37.46 -12.00
C GLY A 655 -17.51 37.69 -10.62
N TRP A 656 -18.69 37.13 -10.36
CA TRP A 656 -19.32 37.16 -9.03
C TRP A 656 -20.35 36.04 -8.89
N ASN A 657 -20.77 35.76 -7.66
CA ASN A 657 -21.78 34.75 -7.38
C ASN A 657 -23.09 35.38 -6.88
N THR A 658 -24.21 34.71 -7.13
CA THR A 658 -25.56 35.04 -6.62
C THR A 658 -26.24 33.78 -6.09
N PHE A 659 -27.25 33.89 -5.22
CA PHE A 659 -28.00 32.74 -4.69
C PHE A 659 -29.22 32.36 -5.55
N GLU A 660 -29.35 32.98 -6.71
CA GLU A 660 -30.28 32.60 -7.78
C GLU A 660 -29.67 32.93 -9.14
N GLN A 661 -30.12 32.21 -10.17
CA GLN A 661 -29.66 32.41 -11.54
C GLN A 661 -30.11 33.78 -12.05
N LEU A 662 -29.18 34.51 -12.67
CA LEU A 662 -29.50 35.77 -13.34
C LEU A 662 -29.86 35.48 -14.80
N ALA A 663 -31.01 35.97 -15.24
CA ALA A 663 -31.39 35.89 -16.66
C ALA A 663 -30.43 36.68 -17.56
N GLN A 664 -29.88 37.78 -17.03
CA GLN A 664 -28.94 38.64 -17.73
C GLN A 664 -28.02 39.36 -16.72
N PRO A 665 -26.84 38.79 -16.41
CA PRO A 665 -25.81 39.47 -15.65
C PRO A 665 -25.34 40.75 -16.35
N CYS A 666 -25.33 41.88 -15.65
CA CYS A 666 -24.89 43.17 -16.19
C CYS A 666 -23.98 43.92 -15.21
N VAL A 667 -23.02 44.67 -15.75
CA VAL A 667 -22.10 45.53 -15.02
C VAL A 667 -22.13 46.92 -15.64
N GLN A 668 -22.40 47.92 -14.82
CA GLN A 668 -22.22 49.33 -15.16
C GLN A 668 -20.80 49.75 -14.82
N TYR A 669 -20.16 50.54 -15.66
CA TYR A 669 -18.80 51.00 -15.44
C TYR A 669 -18.55 52.38 -16.06
N GLY A 670 -17.51 53.06 -15.59
CA GLY A 670 -17.12 54.39 -16.05
C GLY A 670 -15.81 54.85 -15.44
N THR A 671 -15.38 56.06 -15.77
CA THR A 671 -14.12 56.64 -15.26
C THR A 671 -14.28 57.41 -13.95
N SER A 672 -15.51 57.46 -13.40
CA SER A 672 -15.82 58.11 -12.11
C SER A 672 -16.77 57.25 -11.28
N SER A 673 -16.55 57.20 -9.96
CA SER A 673 -17.44 56.50 -9.02
C SER A 673 -18.87 57.05 -8.97
N SER A 674 -19.07 58.29 -9.43
CA SER A 674 -20.36 58.99 -9.45
C SER A 674 -21.06 58.93 -10.81
N ASN A 675 -20.40 58.43 -11.86
CA ASN A 675 -20.92 58.40 -13.22
C ASN A 675 -20.43 57.12 -13.94
N LEU A 676 -21.29 56.10 -13.95
CA LEU A 676 -21.09 54.83 -14.66
C LEU A 676 -21.94 54.86 -15.94
N ASP A 677 -21.39 55.43 -17.00
CA ASP A 677 -22.09 55.75 -18.25
C ASP A 677 -22.07 54.63 -19.29
N LEU A 678 -21.34 53.54 -19.01
CA LEU A 678 -21.27 52.34 -19.83
C LEU A 678 -21.91 51.16 -19.10
N GLU A 679 -22.52 50.26 -19.85
CA GLU A 679 -23.09 49.01 -19.34
C GLU A 679 -22.76 47.87 -20.28
N GLN A 680 -22.34 46.74 -19.72
CA GLN A 680 -22.09 45.52 -20.46
C GLN A 680 -22.80 44.36 -19.76
N CYS A 681 -23.42 43.50 -20.55
CA CYS A 681 -24.10 42.32 -20.07
C CYS A 681 -23.54 41.05 -20.73
N SER A 682 -23.83 39.90 -20.13
CA SER A 682 -23.56 38.58 -20.68
C SER A 682 -24.79 37.66 -20.51
N ASP A 683 -24.68 36.44 -21.01
CA ASP A 683 -25.58 35.32 -20.78
C ASP A 683 -24.96 34.26 -19.85
N ILE A 684 -23.83 34.57 -19.22
CA ILE A 684 -23.06 33.62 -18.41
C ILE A 684 -23.55 33.69 -16.97
N SER A 685 -24.45 32.76 -16.62
CA SER A 685 -24.87 32.46 -15.25
C SER A 685 -24.95 30.94 -15.09
N VAL A 686 -23.91 30.35 -14.52
CA VAL A 686 -23.70 28.89 -14.46
C VAL A 686 -23.55 28.38 -13.03
N THR A 687 -23.94 27.12 -12.81
CA THR A 687 -23.82 26.44 -11.51
C THR A 687 -23.63 24.94 -11.73
N TYR A 688 -23.49 24.20 -10.65
CA TYR A 688 -23.48 22.73 -10.61
C TYR A 688 -24.36 22.27 -9.44
N ASN A 689 -24.76 21.00 -9.42
CA ASN A 689 -25.94 20.55 -8.65
C ASN A 689 -25.81 20.77 -7.13
N THR A 690 -24.61 20.62 -6.57
CA THR A 690 -24.39 20.80 -5.12
C THR A 690 -24.12 22.24 -4.73
N SER A 691 -23.82 23.14 -5.69
CA SER A 691 -23.54 24.54 -5.36
C SER A 691 -24.80 25.28 -4.96
N ARG A 692 -24.67 26.13 -3.93
CA ARG A 692 -25.75 27.04 -3.51
C ARG A 692 -25.79 28.34 -4.31
N THR A 693 -24.80 28.56 -5.17
CA THR A 693 -24.61 29.82 -5.87
C THR A 693 -24.48 29.64 -7.37
N TRP A 694 -24.79 30.70 -8.10
CA TRP A 694 -24.63 30.82 -9.54
C TRP A 694 -23.45 31.76 -9.82
N SER A 695 -22.45 31.25 -10.54
CA SER A 695 -21.29 32.01 -11.00
C SER A 695 -21.67 32.80 -12.26
N ASN A 696 -21.48 34.11 -12.19
CA ASN A 696 -21.78 35.06 -13.25
C ASN A 696 -20.50 35.70 -13.75
N THR A 697 -20.41 36.02 -15.05
CA THR A 697 -19.22 36.68 -15.60
C THR A 697 -19.58 37.66 -16.69
N VAL A 698 -19.04 38.89 -16.63
CA VAL A 698 -19.17 39.91 -17.67
C VAL A 698 -17.78 40.41 -18.07
N ILE A 699 -17.48 40.43 -19.37
CA ILE A 699 -16.20 40.95 -19.88
C ILE A 699 -16.39 42.40 -20.30
N LEU A 700 -15.74 43.32 -19.60
CA LEU A 700 -15.64 44.73 -19.96
C LEU A 700 -14.51 44.88 -20.98
N SER A 701 -14.82 45.37 -22.18
CA SER A 701 -13.87 45.52 -23.28
C SER A 701 -13.72 46.97 -23.73
N GLY A 702 -12.70 47.25 -24.54
CA GLY A 702 -12.43 48.60 -25.04
C GLY A 702 -11.94 49.57 -23.96
N LEU A 703 -11.33 49.05 -22.89
CA LEU A 703 -10.78 49.85 -21.81
C LEU A 703 -9.49 50.56 -22.26
N THR A 704 -9.29 51.78 -21.78
CA THR A 704 -8.02 52.51 -21.98
C THR A 704 -6.98 51.92 -21.05
N ALA A 705 -5.83 51.48 -21.58
CA ALA A 705 -4.80 50.80 -20.79
C ALA A 705 -4.31 51.62 -19.59
N GLY A 706 -4.07 50.96 -18.45
CA GLY A 706 -3.59 51.58 -17.21
C GLY A 706 -4.53 52.60 -16.55
N GLN A 707 -5.77 52.75 -17.04
CA GLN A 707 -6.76 53.67 -16.49
C GLN A 707 -7.51 53.03 -15.32
N THR A 708 -7.77 53.80 -14.27
CA THR A 708 -8.70 53.40 -13.22
C THR A 708 -10.13 53.54 -13.73
N TYR A 709 -10.89 52.45 -13.63
CA TYR A 709 -12.32 52.39 -13.87
C TYR A 709 -13.05 52.10 -12.56
N TYR A 710 -14.28 52.58 -12.48
CA TYR A 710 -15.24 52.25 -11.44
C TYR A 710 -16.31 51.37 -12.04
N TYR A 711 -16.78 50.38 -11.29
CA TYR A 711 -17.82 49.48 -11.76
C TYR A 711 -18.81 49.16 -10.64
N LYS A 712 -20.03 48.80 -11.06
CA LYS A 712 -21.11 48.37 -10.18
C LYS A 712 -21.86 47.26 -10.88
N ILE A 713 -22.06 46.16 -10.18
CA ILE A 713 -22.89 45.05 -10.68
C ILE A 713 -24.35 45.50 -10.60
N VAL A 714 -25.11 45.33 -11.68
CA VAL A 714 -26.51 45.73 -11.73
C VAL A 714 -27.33 44.76 -10.87
N SER A 715 -27.57 45.16 -9.63
CA SER A 715 -28.34 44.43 -8.62
C SER A 715 -28.93 45.42 -7.61
N THR A 716 -29.95 44.99 -6.85
CA THR A 716 -30.60 45.87 -5.86
C THR A 716 -29.67 46.22 -4.68
N ASN A 717 -28.64 45.41 -4.44
CA ASN A 717 -27.70 45.55 -3.33
C ASN A 717 -26.24 45.37 -3.77
N SER A 718 -25.72 46.34 -4.53
CA SER A 718 -24.32 46.36 -5.00
C SER A 718 -23.65 47.70 -4.72
N THR A 719 -22.36 47.67 -4.39
CA THR A 719 -21.49 48.83 -4.20
C THR A 719 -20.71 49.17 -5.47
N VAL A 720 -20.26 50.42 -5.57
CA VAL A 720 -19.33 50.84 -6.61
C VAL A 720 -17.92 50.48 -6.15
N GLU A 721 -17.24 49.62 -6.90
CA GLU A 721 -15.83 49.27 -6.69
C GLU A 721 -14.97 49.89 -7.79
N SER A 722 -13.65 49.79 -7.67
CA SER A 722 -12.71 50.31 -8.66
C SER A 722 -11.61 49.31 -8.98
N PHE A 723 -11.13 49.33 -10.22
CA PHE A 723 -9.98 48.55 -10.67
C PHE A 723 -9.12 49.36 -11.64
N MET A 724 -7.88 48.94 -11.81
CA MET A 724 -7.02 49.44 -12.89
C MET A 724 -7.11 48.48 -14.07
N SER A 725 -7.44 48.99 -15.26
CA SER A 725 -7.40 48.20 -16.49
C SER A 725 -5.96 47.75 -16.79
N PRO A 726 -5.77 46.67 -17.58
CA PRO A 726 -4.44 46.14 -17.89
C PRO A 726 -3.51 47.20 -18.50
N ARG A 727 -2.21 47.07 -18.22
CA ARG A 727 -1.19 47.87 -18.89
C ARG A 727 -1.08 47.46 -20.35
N ALA A 728 -0.80 48.42 -21.23
CA ALA A 728 -0.59 48.12 -22.63
C ALA A 728 0.64 47.21 -22.79
N PRO A 729 0.59 46.17 -23.64
CA PRO A 729 1.77 45.39 -23.97
C PRO A 729 2.92 46.30 -24.42
N GLY A 730 4.10 46.12 -23.82
CA GLY A 730 5.27 46.96 -24.00
C GLY A 730 5.39 48.18 -23.08
N ASP A 731 4.46 48.41 -22.15
CA ASP A 731 4.66 49.40 -21.08
C ASP A 731 5.77 48.94 -20.13
N LYS A 732 6.88 49.69 -20.15
CA LYS A 732 8.11 49.45 -19.38
C LYS A 732 8.11 50.15 -18.02
N THR A 733 7.01 50.78 -17.62
CA THR A 733 6.90 51.38 -16.29
C THR A 733 6.99 50.27 -15.23
N PRO A 734 7.77 50.45 -14.15
CA PRO A 734 7.92 49.43 -13.13
C PRO A 734 6.58 49.07 -12.48
N PHE A 735 6.37 47.78 -12.22
CA PHE A 735 5.21 47.28 -11.47
C PHE A 735 5.54 45.99 -10.72
N THR A 736 4.68 45.63 -9.78
CA THR A 736 4.82 44.43 -8.95
C THR A 736 3.55 43.59 -9.02
N THR A 737 3.73 42.28 -9.03
CA THR A 737 2.66 41.28 -8.86
C THR A 737 2.94 40.40 -7.65
N SER A 738 1.88 39.95 -6.99
CA SER A 738 1.97 38.99 -5.88
C SER A 738 1.72 37.58 -6.36
N VAL A 739 2.44 36.61 -5.79
CA VAL A 739 2.33 35.18 -6.10
C VAL A 739 1.97 34.45 -4.82
N VAL A 740 0.85 33.72 -4.86
CA VAL A 740 0.37 32.85 -3.78
C VAL A 740 -0.01 31.52 -4.38
N ILE A 741 0.38 30.42 -3.74
CA ILE A 741 0.04 29.05 -4.17
C ILE A 741 -0.17 28.22 -2.91
N ASP A 742 -1.02 27.20 -2.99
CA ASP A 742 -1.38 26.35 -1.86
C ASP A 742 -2.09 27.17 -0.76
N LEU A 743 -3.09 27.98 -1.13
CA LEU A 743 -3.77 28.92 -0.24
C LEU A 743 -5.18 28.43 0.15
N GLY A 744 -5.35 28.08 1.42
CA GLY A 744 -6.59 27.56 1.98
C GLY A 744 -7.50 28.60 2.65
N VAL A 745 -8.68 28.15 3.07
CA VAL A 745 -9.61 28.92 3.91
C VAL A 745 -9.05 29.08 5.33
N TYR A 746 -9.31 30.22 5.98
CA TYR A 746 -8.99 30.43 7.40
C TYR A 746 -10.25 30.46 8.27
N GLY A 747 -10.16 30.03 9.53
CA GLY A 747 -11.29 30.04 10.49
C GLY A 747 -11.80 28.66 10.85
N THR A 748 -13.10 28.52 11.20
CA THR A 748 -13.65 27.29 11.83
C THR A 748 -13.42 26.00 11.03
N ASN A 749 -13.47 26.08 9.71
CA ASN A 749 -13.28 24.95 8.81
C ASN A 749 -11.96 25.07 8.03
N GLY A 750 -11.01 25.84 8.55
CA GLY A 750 -9.75 26.20 7.92
C GLY A 750 -8.62 26.34 8.93
N TYR A 751 -7.49 26.91 8.53
CA TYR A 751 -6.37 27.11 9.45
C TYR A 751 -6.68 28.21 10.49
N THR A 752 -6.28 28.01 11.76
CA THR A 752 -6.39 28.99 12.86
C THR A 752 -5.01 29.33 13.42
N ILE A 753 -4.80 30.59 13.85
CA ILE A 753 -3.47 31.11 14.28
C ILE A 753 -2.84 30.31 15.45
N GLN A 754 -3.66 29.64 16.25
CA GLN A 754 -3.24 28.60 17.21
C GLN A 754 -4.28 27.48 17.16
N GLY A 755 -3.90 26.23 17.44
CA GLY A 755 -4.80 25.07 17.50
C GLY A 755 -5.85 25.13 18.63
N ASP A 756 -6.55 26.25 18.78
CA ASP A 756 -7.63 26.51 19.73
C ASP A 756 -8.96 26.57 18.95
N THR A 757 -9.84 25.61 19.25
CA THR A 757 -11.13 25.36 18.58
C THR A 757 -12.27 26.28 19.01
N THR A 758 -11.99 27.42 19.65
CA THR A 758 -13.05 28.32 20.12
C THR A 758 -13.04 29.67 19.41
N LYS A 759 -13.92 29.85 18.41
CA LYS A 759 -14.80 31.03 18.17
C LYS A 759 -15.48 31.02 16.78
N ARG A 760 -16.73 31.50 16.74
CA ARG A 760 -17.51 31.89 15.55
C ARG A 760 -18.13 33.28 15.78
N ASP A 761 -18.05 34.19 14.79
CA ASP A 761 -19.21 34.85 14.13
C ASP A 761 -18.95 36.29 13.55
N THR A 762 -19.23 36.40 12.24
CA THR A 762 -19.72 37.54 11.39
C THR A 762 -18.78 38.60 10.76
N ILE A 763 -18.99 38.81 9.44
CA ILE A 763 -18.31 39.66 8.41
C ILE A 763 -19.00 41.05 8.33
N PRO A 764 -18.33 42.22 8.15
CA PRO A 764 -17.58 42.64 6.93
C PRO A 764 -16.37 43.54 7.21
N THR A 765 -15.40 42.97 7.92
CA THR A 765 -14.05 43.49 8.07
C THR A 765 -13.15 42.27 8.05
N ILE A 766 -11.96 42.37 7.44
CA ILE A 766 -10.92 41.33 7.60
C ILE A 766 -10.84 41.05 9.10
N ASP A 767 -11.19 39.82 9.49
CA ASP A 767 -11.22 39.41 10.90
C ASP A 767 -9.89 39.81 11.54
N PRO A 768 -9.84 40.40 12.75
CA PRO A 768 -8.58 40.56 13.49
C PRO A 768 -7.72 39.28 13.54
N ALA A 769 -8.33 38.10 13.41
CA ALA A 769 -7.66 36.80 13.27
C ALA A 769 -7.08 36.50 11.87
N LEU A 770 -7.32 37.33 10.85
CA LEU A 770 -6.66 37.24 9.54
C LEU A 770 -5.39 38.09 9.44
N ASN A 771 -5.06 38.91 10.45
CA ASN A 771 -3.90 39.81 10.46
C ASN A 771 -2.53 39.07 10.39
N HIS A 772 -2.52 37.74 10.50
CA HIS A 772 -1.34 36.89 10.35
C HIS A 772 -1.42 35.93 9.14
N THR A 773 -2.41 36.10 8.27
CA THR A 773 -2.63 35.26 7.08
C THR A 773 -2.07 35.91 5.84
N THR A 774 -1.81 35.12 4.80
CA THR A 774 -1.39 35.66 3.51
C THR A 774 -2.47 36.55 2.88
N ILE A 775 -3.76 36.20 3.04
CA ILE A 775 -4.88 37.06 2.60
C ILE A 775 -4.88 38.40 3.33
N GLY A 776 -4.73 38.39 4.65
CA GLY A 776 -4.63 39.61 5.45
C GLY A 776 -3.47 40.50 5.02
N ARG A 777 -2.29 39.89 4.79
CA ARG A 777 -1.10 40.60 4.33
C ARG A 777 -1.26 41.21 2.93
N LEU A 778 -1.86 40.48 1.99
CA LEU A 778 -2.18 41.02 0.67
C LEU A 778 -3.13 42.23 0.77
N ALA A 779 -4.12 42.17 1.67
CA ALA A 779 -5.00 43.30 1.89
C ALA A 779 -4.33 44.50 2.58
N GLU A 780 -3.40 44.27 3.52
CA GLU A 780 -2.59 45.32 4.13
C GLU A 780 -1.70 46.02 3.09
N ASN A 781 -1.08 45.24 2.21
CA ASN A 781 -0.17 45.70 1.16
C ASN A 781 -0.88 45.90 -0.18
N PHE A 782 -2.19 46.14 -0.16
CA PHE A 782 -3.04 46.16 -1.36
C PHE A 782 -2.57 47.13 -2.46
N ASN A 783 -1.85 48.20 -2.09
CA ASN A 783 -1.34 49.19 -3.04
C ASN A 783 0.04 48.84 -3.62
N ASP A 784 0.70 47.81 -3.10
CA ASP A 784 2.09 47.47 -3.45
C ASP A 784 2.20 46.55 -4.67
N TYR A 785 1.07 45.98 -5.13
CA TYR A 785 0.99 45.10 -6.29
C TYR A 785 -0.22 45.43 -7.16
N GLU A 786 -0.17 45.06 -8.44
CA GLU A 786 -1.21 45.40 -9.41
C GLU A 786 -2.19 44.26 -9.68
N TRP A 787 -1.72 43.01 -9.57
CA TRP A 787 -2.51 41.79 -9.74
C TRP A 787 -1.90 40.63 -8.93
N VAL A 788 -2.62 39.52 -8.82
CA VAL A 788 -2.21 38.31 -8.08
C VAL A 788 -2.16 37.11 -9.03
N MET A 789 -1.10 36.31 -8.91
CA MET A 789 -0.87 35.04 -9.59
C MET A 789 -1.13 33.89 -8.61
N HIS A 790 -2.00 32.94 -8.97
CA HIS A 790 -2.32 31.76 -8.14
C HIS A 790 -2.41 30.46 -8.95
N PRO A 791 -1.26 29.83 -9.28
CA PRO A 791 -1.24 28.56 -9.98
C PRO A 791 -1.42 27.34 -9.06
N GLY A 792 -2.67 27.00 -8.76
CA GLY A 792 -3.07 25.73 -8.13
C GLY A 792 -3.42 25.80 -6.64
N ASP A 793 -4.23 24.82 -6.22
CA ASP A 793 -4.70 24.55 -4.86
C ASP A 793 -5.38 25.74 -4.16
N LEU A 794 -6.67 25.89 -4.47
CA LEU A 794 -7.57 26.91 -3.95
C LEU A 794 -8.43 26.34 -2.83
N ALA A 795 -8.52 27.09 -1.72
CA ALA A 795 -9.39 26.81 -0.58
C ALA A 795 -9.05 25.57 0.26
N TYR A 796 -8.49 24.50 -0.34
CA TYR A 796 -8.36 23.16 0.28
C TYR A 796 -9.72 22.66 0.76
N ALA A 797 -10.70 22.75 -0.15
CA ALA A 797 -12.07 22.44 0.18
C ALA A 797 -12.31 20.94 0.31
N ASP A 798 -11.50 20.13 -0.37
CA ASP A 798 -11.46 18.66 -0.36
C ASP A 798 -11.12 18.06 1.01
N ASP A 799 -10.30 18.74 1.80
CA ASP A 799 -9.97 18.42 3.19
C ASP A 799 -11.15 18.53 4.17
N TRP A 800 -12.35 18.86 3.68
CA TRP A 800 -13.60 18.86 4.47
C TRP A 800 -13.79 17.57 5.27
N ILE A 801 -13.29 16.46 4.74
CA ILE A 801 -13.39 15.11 5.31
C ILE A 801 -12.44 14.88 6.50
N LEU A 802 -11.36 15.65 6.61
CA LEU A 802 -10.39 15.55 7.72
C LEU A 802 -11.01 15.96 9.07
N ASN A 803 -12.12 16.70 9.04
CA ASN A 803 -12.89 17.01 10.23
C ASN A 803 -14.10 16.08 10.36
N ILE A 804 -14.07 15.24 11.40
CA ILE A 804 -15.08 14.21 11.66
C ILE A 804 -16.51 14.76 11.81
N ASP A 805 -16.65 16.01 12.26
CA ASP A 805 -17.96 16.66 12.43
C ASP A 805 -18.66 16.91 11.08
N ASN A 806 -17.92 16.88 9.96
CA ASN A 806 -18.41 17.20 8.62
C ASN A 806 -18.84 15.97 7.80
N LEU A 807 -18.58 14.74 8.28
CA LEU A 807 -18.80 13.49 7.54
C LEU A 807 -20.25 13.22 7.09
N LEU A 808 -21.23 13.75 7.84
CA LEU A 808 -22.65 13.57 7.51
C LEU A 808 -23.22 14.71 6.65
N ASP A 809 -22.43 15.76 6.39
CA ASP A 809 -22.82 16.96 5.66
C ASP A 809 -21.78 17.35 4.59
N GLY A 810 -21.04 16.36 4.07
CA GLY A 810 -19.79 16.56 3.33
C GLY A 810 -19.85 17.48 2.12
N ALA A 811 -20.82 17.26 1.23
CA ALA A 811 -21.04 18.17 0.10
C ALA A 811 -21.35 19.59 0.57
N ASN A 812 -22.13 19.74 1.64
CA ASN A 812 -22.47 21.05 2.15
C ASN A 812 -21.29 21.73 2.85
N THR A 813 -20.43 20.97 3.52
CA THR A 813 -19.18 21.47 4.12
C THR A 813 -18.19 21.91 3.05
N TYR A 814 -17.99 21.12 1.99
CA TYR A 814 -17.19 21.50 0.82
C TYR A 814 -17.65 22.87 0.29
N GLU A 815 -18.95 23.02 0.00
CA GLU A 815 -19.51 24.29 -0.46
C GLU A 815 -19.31 25.42 0.56
N ALA A 816 -19.45 25.15 1.87
CA ALA A 816 -19.26 26.15 2.91
C ALA A 816 -17.79 26.63 2.97
N ILE A 817 -16.82 25.73 2.85
CA ILE A 817 -15.38 26.08 2.81
C ILE A 817 -15.09 26.92 1.58
N THR A 818 -15.51 26.45 0.42
CA THR A 818 -15.37 27.15 -0.87
C THR A 818 -15.97 28.55 -0.80
N GLU A 819 -17.21 28.68 -0.32
CA GLU A 819 -17.86 29.99 -0.19
C GLU A 819 -17.14 30.92 0.80
N ASN A 820 -16.65 30.39 1.92
CA ASN A 820 -15.90 31.16 2.92
C ASN A 820 -14.55 31.65 2.36
N PHE A 821 -13.81 30.80 1.65
CA PHE A 821 -12.56 31.18 1.00
C PHE A 821 -12.77 32.34 0.03
N TYR A 822 -13.76 32.24 -0.88
CA TYR A 822 -14.01 33.31 -1.83
C TYR A 822 -14.57 34.57 -1.17
N ASN A 823 -15.27 34.47 -0.05
CA ASN A 823 -15.65 35.64 0.75
C ASN A 823 -14.42 36.33 1.37
N GLN A 824 -13.44 35.57 1.86
CA GLN A 824 -12.17 36.10 2.38
C GLN A 824 -11.33 36.74 1.28
N LEU A 825 -11.39 36.20 0.07
CA LEU A 825 -10.64 36.69 -1.09
C LEU A 825 -11.27 37.93 -1.74
N SER A 826 -12.61 38.04 -1.74
CA SER A 826 -13.36 39.09 -2.43
C SER A 826 -12.90 40.54 -2.16
N PRO A 827 -12.48 40.94 -0.94
CA PRO A 827 -11.97 42.29 -0.69
C PRO A 827 -10.73 42.67 -1.52
N ILE A 828 -9.94 41.69 -1.93
CA ILE A 828 -8.79 41.86 -2.83
C ILE A 828 -9.24 41.66 -4.28
N ALA A 829 -9.87 40.52 -4.57
CA ALA A 829 -10.17 40.10 -5.94
C ALA A 829 -11.24 40.98 -6.62
N SER A 830 -12.07 41.71 -5.87
CA SER A 830 -13.02 42.69 -6.44
C SER A 830 -12.34 43.94 -7.03
N ARG A 831 -11.05 44.17 -6.75
CA ARG A 831 -10.34 45.39 -7.13
C ARG A 831 -8.98 45.14 -7.78
N LYS A 832 -8.40 43.96 -7.58
CA LYS A 832 -7.17 43.49 -8.20
C LYS A 832 -7.47 42.25 -9.04
N PRO A 833 -6.99 42.18 -10.30
CA PRO A 833 -7.09 40.95 -11.07
C PRO A 833 -6.43 39.78 -10.33
N TYR A 834 -7.13 38.65 -10.28
CA TYR A 834 -6.72 37.43 -9.62
C TYR A 834 -6.64 36.30 -10.65
N MET A 835 -5.43 36.00 -11.09
CA MET A 835 -5.15 35.08 -12.19
C MET A 835 -4.88 33.69 -11.63
N ALA A 836 -5.84 32.76 -11.75
CA ALA A 836 -5.78 31.44 -11.13
C ALA A 836 -5.67 30.31 -12.18
N SER A 837 -4.98 29.22 -11.84
CA SER A 837 -5.05 27.90 -12.50
C SER A 837 -5.31 26.83 -11.43
N PRO A 838 -5.74 25.61 -11.78
CA PRO A 838 -6.03 24.59 -10.78
C PRO A 838 -4.78 23.78 -10.38
N GLY A 839 -4.87 23.12 -9.23
CA GLY A 839 -3.95 22.13 -8.68
C GLY A 839 -4.72 20.87 -8.28
N ASN A 840 -4.05 19.90 -7.65
CA ASN A 840 -4.66 18.60 -7.39
C ASN A 840 -5.85 18.67 -6.43
N HIS A 841 -5.88 19.61 -5.47
CA HIS A 841 -6.99 19.72 -4.50
C HIS A 841 -8.33 20.16 -5.13
N GLU A 842 -8.31 20.64 -6.38
CA GLU A 842 -9.53 20.90 -7.15
C GLU A 842 -10.13 19.62 -7.78
N ALA A 843 -9.40 18.49 -7.75
CA ALA A 843 -9.80 17.20 -8.32
C ALA A 843 -9.56 15.99 -7.39
N ASP A 844 -8.97 16.16 -6.21
CA ASP A 844 -8.56 15.07 -5.33
C ASP A 844 -9.75 14.42 -4.62
N CYS A 845 -10.37 13.40 -5.21
CA CYS A 845 -11.33 12.55 -4.52
C CYS A 845 -10.68 11.38 -3.74
N ALA A 846 -9.34 11.24 -3.75
CA ALA A 846 -8.60 10.09 -3.23
C ALA A 846 -8.23 10.20 -1.75
N GLU A 847 -8.23 11.41 -1.18
CA GLU A 847 -8.37 11.70 0.27
C GLU A 847 -9.45 10.81 0.95
N VAL A 848 -10.48 10.43 0.18
CA VAL A 848 -11.65 9.64 0.64
C VAL A 848 -11.38 8.12 0.69
N GLY A 849 -10.19 7.65 0.32
CA GLY A 849 -9.86 6.23 0.28
C GLY A 849 -10.65 5.47 -0.80
N THR A 850 -9.99 4.53 -1.46
CA THR A 850 -10.48 3.85 -2.68
C THR A 850 -11.72 2.96 -2.52
N LEU A 851 -12.33 2.90 -1.33
CA LEU A 851 -13.52 2.12 -1.03
C LEU A 851 -14.84 2.92 -1.11
N ILE A 852 -14.82 4.25 -1.28
CA ILE A 852 -16.03 5.10 -1.18
C ILE A 852 -16.19 6.14 -2.34
N ILE A 853 -15.38 6.02 -3.40
CA ILE A 853 -15.17 7.12 -4.37
C ILE A 853 -16.40 7.48 -5.24
N GLU A 854 -17.38 6.59 -5.46
CA GLU A 854 -18.53 6.96 -6.31
C GLU A 854 -19.67 7.67 -5.56
N THR A 855 -19.84 7.46 -4.26
CA THR A 855 -21.06 7.89 -3.53
C THR A 855 -20.92 9.12 -2.63
N ILE A 856 -19.71 9.58 -2.29
CA ILE A 856 -19.52 10.69 -1.30
C ILE A 856 -18.74 11.90 -1.83
N CYS A 857 -17.88 11.77 -2.85
CA CYS A 857 -17.12 12.93 -3.35
C CYS A 857 -18.06 14.04 -3.87
N PRO A 858 -18.01 15.29 -3.34
CA PRO A 858 -18.83 16.41 -3.77
C PRO A 858 -18.69 16.66 -5.27
N GLU A 859 -19.78 17.06 -5.93
CA GLU A 859 -19.76 17.31 -7.38
C GLU A 859 -18.76 18.40 -7.76
N GLY A 860 -18.64 19.46 -6.94
CA GLY A 860 -17.68 20.54 -7.16
C GLY A 860 -16.22 20.10 -7.17
N GLN A 861 -15.89 19.02 -6.45
CA GLN A 861 -14.54 18.46 -6.32
C GLN A 861 -14.19 17.48 -7.45
N LYS A 862 -15.18 16.95 -8.18
CA LYS A 862 -14.91 16.01 -9.28
C LYS A 862 -14.47 16.77 -10.53
N ASN A 863 -13.44 16.30 -11.22
CA ASN A 863 -13.03 16.82 -12.54
C ASN A 863 -12.90 18.37 -12.57
N PHE A 864 -12.37 18.97 -11.50
CA PHE A 864 -12.19 20.42 -11.40
C PHE A 864 -13.49 21.22 -11.57
N THR A 865 -14.64 20.67 -11.15
CA THR A 865 -15.97 21.24 -11.49
C THR A 865 -16.19 22.64 -10.92
N ASP A 866 -15.95 22.88 -9.62
CA ASP A 866 -16.12 24.21 -9.01
C ASP A 866 -15.18 25.23 -9.65
N PHE A 867 -13.91 24.84 -9.85
CA PHE A 867 -12.93 25.66 -10.54
C PHE A 867 -13.40 26.05 -11.94
N ASN A 868 -13.86 25.09 -12.74
CA ASN A 868 -14.37 25.32 -14.09
C ASN A 868 -15.60 26.24 -14.10
N VAL A 869 -16.49 26.11 -13.12
CA VAL A 869 -17.68 26.96 -13.00
C VAL A 869 -17.32 28.40 -12.58
N ARG A 870 -16.31 28.58 -11.73
CA ARG A 870 -15.89 29.90 -11.25
C ARG A 870 -14.93 30.63 -12.18
N PHE A 871 -14.04 29.90 -12.83
CA PHE A 871 -12.92 30.45 -13.58
C PHE A 871 -12.96 30.13 -15.07
N GLY A 872 -13.69 29.10 -15.52
CA GLY A 872 -13.75 28.66 -16.92
C GLY A 872 -14.17 29.72 -17.93
N LYS A 873 -14.96 30.71 -17.50
CA LYS A 873 -15.35 31.88 -18.32
C LYS A 873 -14.77 33.20 -17.83
N ASN A 874 -14.06 33.18 -16.70
CA ASN A 874 -13.45 34.36 -16.09
C ASN A 874 -12.00 34.54 -16.50
N MET A 875 -11.25 33.44 -16.66
CA MET A 875 -9.86 33.45 -17.14
C MET A 875 -9.77 33.73 -18.65
N PRO A 876 -8.65 34.31 -19.13
CA PRO A 876 -8.44 34.51 -20.55
C PRO A 876 -8.21 33.15 -21.25
N SER A 877 -8.21 33.18 -22.58
CA SER A 877 -7.68 32.10 -23.42
C SER A 877 -6.17 32.37 -23.66
N ALA A 878 -5.71 32.42 -24.90
CA ALA A 878 -4.42 33.05 -25.22
C ALA A 878 -4.57 34.53 -25.56
N PHE A 879 -3.48 35.27 -25.40
CA PHE A 879 -3.39 36.68 -25.81
C PHE A 879 -3.56 36.85 -27.33
N SER A 880 -3.92 38.08 -27.73
CA SER A 880 -3.88 38.48 -29.14
C SER A 880 -2.61 39.27 -29.39
N SER A 881 -1.65 38.66 -30.10
CA SER A 881 -0.31 39.25 -30.29
C SER A 881 -0.37 40.64 -30.94
N THR A 882 0.30 41.59 -30.29
CA THR A 882 0.49 42.95 -30.79
C THR A 882 1.77 43.11 -31.62
N SER A 883 2.54 42.03 -31.80
CA SER A 883 3.80 42.00 -32.55
C SER A 883 3.64 42.57 -33.97
N SER A 884 4.74 43.06 -34.55
CA SER A 884 4.77 43.35 -35.99
C SER A 884 5.01 42.09 -36.85
N ASP A 885 5.49 40.99 -36.26
CA ASP A 885 5.77 39.73 -36.94
C ASP A 885 4.47 38.96 -37.25
N ALA A 886 4.28 38.62 -38.52
CA ALA A 886 3.14 37.82 -38.97
C ALA A 886 3.15 36.39 -38.41
N THR A 887 4.33 35.81 -38.21
CA THR A 887 4.51 34.46 -37.65
C THR A 887 4.08 34.43 -36.19
N ALA A 888 4.51 35.42 -35.41
CA ALA A 888 4.08 35.59 -34.02
C ALA A 888 2.55 35.67 -33.92
N LYS A 889 1.89 36.44 -34.79
CA LYS A 889 0.42 36.52 -34.83
C LYS A 889 -0.25 35.19 -35.17
N VAL A 890 0.30 34.43 -36.12
CA VAL A 890 -0.23 33.11 -36.48
C VAL A 890 -0.13 32.16 -35.30
N ASN A 891 1.01 32.15 -34.61
CA ASN A 891 1.24 31.33 -33.44
C ASN A 891 0.33 31.73 -32.27
N ALA A 892 0.11 33.02 -32.01
CA ALA A 892 -0.82 33.48 -30.98
C ALA A 892 -2.26 33.06 -31.28
N ASN A 893 -2.69 33.16 -32.55
CA ASN A 893 -4.00 32.66 -32.97
C ASN A 893 -4.11 31.13 -32.80
N LYS A 894 -3.04 30.39 -33.09
CA LYS A 894 -2.98 28.94 -32.85
C LYS A 894 -3.10 28.62 -31.35
N ALA A 895 -2.33 29.30 -30.50
CA ALA A 895 -2.43 29.15 -29.05
C ALA A 895 -3.86 29.41 -28.56
N LYS A 896 -4.49 30.48 -29.05
CA LYS A 896 -5.88 30.80 -28.71
C LYS A 896 -6.89 29.70 -29.06
N LEU A 897 -6.68 28.99 -30.17
CA LEU A 897 -7.53 27.86 -30.56
C LEU A 897 -7.27 26.59 -29.74
N LEU A 898 -6.07 26.46 -29.17
CA LEU A 898 -5.66 25.30 -28.37
C LEU A 898 -5.93 25.48 -26.87
N ALA A 899 -6.09 26.72 -26.41
CA ALA A 899 -6.58 27.05 -25.08
C ALA A 899 -8.03 26.57 -24.93
N ASN A 900 -8.23 25.42 -24.28
CA ASN A 900 -9.53 24.81 -24.01
C ASN A 900 -9.60 24.45 -22.52
N PRO A 901 -10.80 24.45 -21.94
CA PRO A 901 -11.16 25.39 -20.88
C PRO A 901 -10.32 25.22 -19.59
N PRO A 902 -10.34 26.22 -18.70
CA PRO A 902 -9.28 27.21 -18.44
C PRO A 902 -7.98 26.67 -17.79
N PHE A 903 -7.66 25.38 -17.92
CA PHE A 903 -6.48 24.76 -17.31
C PHE A 903 -5.17 25.47 -17.69
N TRP A 904 -5.07 25.92 -18.95
CA TRP A 904 -3.94 26.68 -19.46
C TRP A 904 -4.35 27.88 -20.31
N TYR A 905 -3.69 29.01 -20.09
CA TYR A 905 -3.98 30.29 -20.75
C TYR A 905 -2.79 31.22 -20.73
N SER A 906 -2.86 32.34 -21.44
CA SER A 906 -1.81 33.35 -21.45
C SER A 906 -2.33 34.77 -21.64
N PHE A 907 -1.57 35.74 -21.15
CA PHE A 907 -1.88 37.16 -21.27
C PHE A 907 -0.60 38.01 -21.23
N GLU A 908 -0.67 39.20 -21.81
CA GLU A 908 0.37 40.22 -21.72
C GLU A 908 -0.07 41.31 -20.72
N TYR A 909 0.88 41.81 -19.93
CA TYR A 909 0.66 42.90 -18.99
C TYR A 909 1.89 43.80 -18.91
N GLY A 910 1.87 44.97 -19.57
CA GLY A 910 3.07 45.81 -19.64
C GLY A 910 4.20 45.08 -20.34
N MET A 911 5.36 44.96 -19.69
CA MET A 911 6.56 44.35 -20.25
C MET A 911 6.67 42.82 -20.06
N VAL A 912 5.63 42.14 -19.57
CA VAL A 912 5.66 40.69 -19.33
C VAL A 912 4.58 39.94 -20.12
N HIS A 913 4.98 38.81 -20.68
CA HIS A 913 4.11 37.74 -21.13
C HIS A 913 4.03 36.65 -20.05
N VAL A 914 2.81 36.30 -19.64
CA VAL A 914 2.56 35.28 -18.62
C VAL A 914 1.77 34.14 -19.24
N THR A 915 2.26 32.92 -19.02
CA THR A 915 1.57 31.69 -19.39
C THR A 915 1.25 30.90 -18.13
N MET A 916 0.00 30.48 -17.96
CA MET A 916 -0.42 29.55 -16.92
C MET A 916 -0.58 28.19 -17.57
N ILE A 917 0.11 27.19 -17.03
CA ILE A 917 0.04 25.79 -17.43
C ILE A 917 -0.61 24.97 -16.31
N ASP A 918 -1.16 23.83 -16.69
CA ASP A 918 -1.68 22.82 -15.80
C ASP A 918 -0.71 21.64 -15.73
N THR A 919 -0.22 21.37 -14.53
CA THR A 919 0.72 20.28 -14.24
C THR A 919 0.02 18.99 -13.81
N GLU A 920 -1.31 18.97 -13.76
CA GLU A 920 -2.11 17.83 -13.34
C GLU A 920 -2.54 16.95 -14.53
N THR A 921 -3.00 17.55 -15.64
CA THR A 921 -3.60 16.78 -16.74
C THR A 921 -3.21 17.26 -18.16
N ASP A 922 -3.66 16.51 -19.17
CA ASP A 922 -3.55 16.82 -20.61
C ASP A 922 -2.12 16.91 -21.23
N PHE A 923 -1.12 16.29 -20.61
CA PHE A 923 0.20 15.99 -21.21
C PHE A 923 0.61 14.51 -21.01
N PRO A 924 1.59 13.98 -21.76
CA PRO A 924 1.99 12.57 -21.62
C PRO A 924 2.44 12.23 -20.19
N ASN A 925 1.85 11.19 -19.61
CA ASN A 925 2.07 10.73 -18.22
C ASN A 925 1.74 11.79 -17.15
N ALA A 926 0.80 12.71 -17.45
CA ALA A 926 0.37 13.67 -16.44
C ALA A 926 -0.19 12.96 -15.19
N PRO A 927 0.10 13.47 -13.98
CA PRO A 927 -0.21 12.79 -12.72
C PRO A 927 -1.68 12.41 -12.56
N ASP A 928 -2.59 13.28 -13.00
CA ASP A 928 -4.02 13.14 -12.73
C ASP A 928 -4.79 12.56 -13.91
N LEU A 929 -4.15 12.28 -15.07
CA LEU A 929 -4.82 11.54 -16.15
C LEU A 929 -5.38 10.20 -15.65
N PRO A 930 -6.38 9.61 -16.31
CA PRO A 930 -6.83 8.26 -15.99
C PRO A 930 -5.65 7.28 -15.94
N PHE A 931 -5.47 6.58 -14.82
CA PHE A 931 -4.30 5.72 -14.52
C PHE A 931 -2.95 6.44 -14.38
N GLY A 932 -2.97 7.76 -14.16
CA GLY A 932 -1.80 8.60 -13.89
C GLY A 932 -1.19 8.33 -12.52
N SER A 933 0.00 8.89 -12.27
CA SER A 933 0.78 8.59 -11.06
C SER A 933 0.12 9.06 -9.75
N ALA A 934 -0.76 10.05 -9.80
CA ALA A 934 -1.50 10.53 -8.63
C ALA A 934 -2.80 9.74 -8.38
N SER A 935 -3.25 8.93 -9.35
CA SER A 935 -4.47 8.09 -9.23
C SER A 935 -5.75 8.89 -8.91
N LEU A 936 -5.81 10.16 -9.31
CA LEU A 936 -6.98 11.04 -9.11
C LEU A 936 -8.02 10.93 -10.25
N ASP A 937 -7.63 10.37 -11.40
CA ASP A 937 -8.46 10.18 -12.59
C ASP A 937 -9.16 11.49 -13.08
N GLY A 938 -8.50 12.64 -12.90
CA GLY A 938 -8.89 13.97 -13.39
C GLY A 938 -8.55 14.21 -14.87
N GLY A 939 -9.59 14.36 -15.69
CA GLY A 939 -9.46 14.60 -17.14
C GLY A 939 -9.52 13.32 -17.99
N PRO A 940 -9.06 13.34 -19.25
CA PRO A 940 -8.53 14.49 -19.99
C PRO A 940 -9.63 15.49 -20.40
N PHE A 941 -9.27 16.76 -20.58
CA PHE A 941 -10.16 17.82 -21.09
C PHE A 941 -9.80 18.29 -22.50
N GLY A 942 -8.63 17.87 -22.99
CA GLY A 942 -8.19 17.98 -24.36
C GLY A 942 -7.76 16.63 -24.95
N TYR A 943 -7.12 16.67 -26.11
CA TYR A 943 -6.35 15.51 -26.57
C TYR A 943 -4.99 15.47 -25.85
N THR A 944 -4.41 14.29 -25.64
CA THR A 944 -3.10 14.16 -25.00
C THR A 944 -2.04 14.98 -25.74
N GLY A 945 -1.43 15.96 -25.06
CA GLY A 945 -0.45 16.86 -25.64
C GLY A 945 -1.02 18.15 -26.24
N GLN A 946 -2.33 18.38 -26.16
CA GLN A 946 -2.96 19.64 -26.57
C GLN A 946 -2.36 20.83 -25.83
N GLN A 947 -2.13 20.68 -24.52
CA GLN A 947 -1.49 21.70 -23.71
C GLN A 947 -0.04 21.98 -24.17
N LEU A 948 0.70 20.95 -24.57
CA LEU A 948 2.06 21.13 -25.09
C LEU A 948 2.06 21.84 -26.45
N ASP A 949 1.07 21.56 -27.29
CA ASP A 949 0.88 22.29 -28.55
C ASP A 949 0.50 23.76 -28.30
N PHE A 950 -0.36 24.00 -27.30
CA PHE A 950 -0.69 25.35 -26.82
C PHE A 950 0.57 26.08 -26.37
N LEU A 951 1.32 25.51 -25.42
CA LEU A 951 2.50 26.14 -24.82
C LEU A 951 3.55 26.46 -25.89
N LYS A 952 3.81 25.53 -26.82
CA LYS A 952 4.74 25.76 -27.93
C LYS A 952 4.27 26.89 -28.84
N ALA A 953 2.98 26.93 -29.17
CA ALA A 953 2.43 28.00 -30.00
C ALA A 953 2.46 29.35 -29.26
N ASP A 954 2.13 29.36 -27.97
CA ASP A 954 2.11 30.55 -27.12
C ASP A 954 3.50 31.15 -26.98
N LEU A 955 4.49 30.36 -26.56
CA LEU A 955 5.86 30.83 -26.39
C LEU A 955 6.53 31.21 -27.72
N ALA A 956 6.21 30.50 -28.82
CA ALA A 956 6.67 30.88 -30.16
C ALA A 956 6.00 32.15 -30.70
N SER A 957 4.98 32.68 -30.02
CA SER A 957 4.26 33.89 -30.41
C SER A 957 4.68 35.14 -29.66
N VAL A 958 5.47 34.98 -28.59
CA VAL A 958 6.00 36.10 -27.80
C VAL A 958 6.95 36.92 -28.67
N ASP A 959 6.84 38.24 -28.63
CA ASP A 959 7.81 39.16 -29.23
C ASP A 959 8.54 39.87 -28.10
N ARG A 960 9.82 39.53 -27.88
CA ARG A 960 10.60 40.08 -26.76
C ARG A 960 10.90 41.56 -26.90
N THR A 961 10.69 42.15 -28.07
CA THR A 961 10.77 43.61 -28.25
C THR A 961 9.55 44.33 -27.67
N VAL A 962 8.43 43.61 -27.49
CA VAL A 962 7.21 44.08 -26.83
C VAL A 962 7.23 43.66 -25.37
N THR A 963 7.25 42.36 -25.09
CA THR A 963 7.28 41.80 -23.72
C THR A 963 8.62 41.09 -23.50
N PRO A 964 9.65 41.79 -23.02
CA PRO A 964 10.98 41.20 -22.80
C PRO A 964 10.93 39.99 -21.84
N TRP A 965 10.07 40.06 -20.81
CA TRP A 965 9.94 39.04 -19.79
C TRP A 965 8.91 37.97 -20.15
N VAL A 966 9.28 36.70 -19.94
CA VAL A 966 8.43 35.52 -20.12
C VAL A 966 8.39 34.72 -18.83
N ILE A 967 7.19 34.63 -18.23
CA ILE A 967 6.96 33.92 -16.96
C ILE A 967 5.98 32.78 -17.22
N VAL A 968 6.27 31.60 -16.68
CA VAL A 968 5.34 30.46 -16.73
C VAL A 968 4.97 30.02 -15.31
N GLY A 969 3.68 29.95 -15.02
CA GLY A 969 3.13 29.43 -13.77
C GLY A 969 2.54 28.03 -13.93
N GLY A 970 2.77 27.14 -12.98
CA GLY A 970 2.11 25.85 -12.88
C GLY A 970 2.02 25.39 -11.43
N HIS A 971 1.38 24.26 -11.16
CA HIS A 971 1.19 23.81 -9.79
C HIS A 971 2.38 22.96 -9.30
N ARG A 972 2.53 21.72 -9.79
CA ARG A 972 3.60 20.80 -9.34
C ARG A 972 4.99 21.20 -9.83
N PRO A 973 5.98 21.29 -8.92
CA PRO A 973 7.35 21.57 -9.28
C PRO A 973 8.09 20.30 -9.70
N TRP A 974 9.16 20.47 -10.48
CA TRP A 974 10.16 19.42 -10.72
C TRP A 974 11.55 19.72 -10.12
N TYR A 975 11.68 20.88 -9.47
CA TYR A 975 12.79 21.18 -8.57
C TYR A 975 12.23 21.51 -7.19
N SER A 976 12.60 20.73 -6.18
CA SER A 976 12.22 20.96 -4.79
C SER A 976 13.27 20.40 -3.85
N THR A 977 13.32 20.94 -2.65
CA THR A 977 14.01 20.36 -1.50
C THR A 977 13.11 19.40 -0.70
N GLY A 978 11.79 19.42 -0.89
CA GLY A 978 10.85 18.44 -0.29
C GLY A 978 10.99 17.05 -0.91
N GLY A 979 10.62 15.99 -0.17
CA GLY A 979 10.83 14.57 -0.51
C GLY A 979 10.40 14.15 -1.94
N SER A 980 10.87 12.98 -2.39
CA SER A 980 10.72 12.48 -3.77
C SER A 980 9.28 12.45 -4.29
N ASP A 981 8.32 12.31 -3.39
CA ASP A 981 6.91 12.09 -3.73
C ASP A 981 6.21 13.39 -4.15
N ASN A 982 6.85 14.55 -3.93
CA ASN A 982 6.33 15.87 -4.32
C ASN A 982 6.97 16.42 -5.61
N LEU A 983 7.80 15.61 -6.30
CA LEU A 983 8.47 16.01 -7.54
C LEU A 983 7.74 15.45 -8.76
N CYS A 984 7.29 16.33 -9.65
CA CYS A 984 6.65 15.91 -10.89
C CYS A 984 7.69 15.68 -12.01
N THR A 985 8.29 14.48 -12.03
CA THR A 985 9.23 14.07 -13.09
C THR A 985 8.58 14.06 -14.49
N ALA A 986 7.30 13.72 -14.57
CA ALA A 986 6.53 13.79 -15.82
C ALA A 986 6.41 15.24 -16.33
N CYS A 987 6.19 16.21 -15.44
CA CYS A 987 6.13 17.63 -15.76
C CYS A 987 7.48 18.11 -16.29
N GLN A 988 8.60 17.73 -15.64
CA GLN A 988 9.93 18.06 -16.12
C GLN A 988 10.15 17.57 -17.56
N ALA A 989 9.84 16.29 -17.81
CA ALA A 989 10.01 15.67 -19.11
C ALA A 989 9.15 16.35 -20.19
N ALA A 990 7.93 16.78 -19.83
CA ALA A 990 6.99 17.42 -20.75
C ALA A 990 7.36 18.87 -21.07
N PHE A 991 7.72 19.67 -20.06
CA PHE A 991 7.76 21.13 -20.16
C PHE A 991 9.16 21.74 -20.19
N GLU A 992 10.14 21.16 -19.48
CA GLU A 992 11.43 21.84 -19.26
C GLU A 992 12.19 22.12 -20.57
N SER A 993 12.15 21.17 -21.52
CA SER A 993 12.78 21.36 -22.83
C SER A 993 12.13 22.49 -23.64
N VAL A 994 10.81 22.66 -23.51
CA VAL A 994 10.05 23.73 -24.16
C VAL A 994 10.38 25.08 -23.52
N PHE A 995 10.49 25.13 -22.19
CA PHE A 995 10.88 26.33 -21.45
C PHE A 995 12.27 26.79 -21.88
N TYR A 996 13.22 25.86 -21.95
CA TYR A 996 14.58 26.17 -22.38
C TYR A 996 14.61 26.64 -23.84
N GLN A 997 13.93 25.95 -24.76
CA GLN A 997 13.91 26.30 -26.19
C GLN A 997 13.49 27.75 -26.42
N TYR A 998 12.36 28.17 -25.81
CA TYR A 998 11.80 29.51 -26.01
C TYR A 998 12.32 30.54 -24.98
N GLY A 999 13.23 30.13 -24.11
CA GLY A 999 13.93 31.01 -23.17
C GLY A 999 13.07 31.55 -22.03
N VAL A 1000 12.13 30.77 -21.49
CA VAL A 1000 11.35 31.17 -20.30
C VAL A 1000 12.29 31.71 -19.22
N ASP A 1001 11.98 32.89 -18.67
CA ASP A 1001 12.87 33.58 -17.74
C ASP A 1001 12.67 33.05 -16.31
N LEU A 1002 11.42 32.84 -15.91
CA LEU A 1002 11.04 32.34 -14.59
C LEU A 1002 9.88 31.35 -14.65
N GLY A 1003 10.07 30.19 -14.01
CA GLY A 1003 9.03 29.23 -13.67
C GLY A 1003 8.54 29.42 -12.22
N VAL A 1004 7.23 29.47 -12.01
CA VAL A 1004 6.59 29.73 -10.71
C VAL A 1004 5.68 28.55 -10.35
N PHE A 1005 5.99 27.86 -9.23
CA PHE A 1005 5.33 26.59 -8.85
C PHE A 1005 4.92 26.54 -7.37
N GLY A 1006 4.04 25.61 -7.00
CA GLY A 1006 3.52 25.36 -5.64
C GLY A 1006 3.65 23.91 -5.21
N HIS A 1007 2.57 23.28 -4.74
CA HIS A 1007 2.40 21.88 -4.32
C HIS A 1007 3.27 21.41 -3.14
N VAL A 1008 4.43 22.03 -2.94
CA VAL A 1008 5.29 21.80 -1.79
C VAL A 1008 5.07 22.97 -0.85
N HIS A 1009 4.48 22.68 0.32
CA HIS A 1009 3.96 23.69 1.25
C HIS A 1009 5.06 24.48 2.00
N ASN A 1010 5.97 25.10 1.28
CA ASN A 1010 7.04 25.96 1.76
C ASN A 1010 7.51 26.89 0.63
N SER A 1011 8.43 27.80 0.94
CA SER A 1011 8.96 28.77 -0.03
C SER A 1011 10.38 28.42 -0.44
N GLN A 1012 10.67 28.40 -1.74
CA GLN A 1012 11.98 28.00 -2.26
C GLN A 1012 12.41 28.80 -3.49
N ARG A 1013 13.71 29.01 -3.62
CA ARG A 1013 14.34 29.60 -4.81
C ARG A 1013 15.48 28.74 -5.32
N PHE A 1014 15.58 28.61 -6.64
CA PHE A 1014 16.66 27.90 -7.31
C PHE A 1014 17.52 28.87 -8.14
N ALA A 1015 18.77 28.49 -8.37
CA ALA A 1015 19.56 29.06 -9.44
C ALA A 1015 18.96 28.67 -10.79
N PRO A 1016 19.17 29.48 -11.84
CA PRO A 1016 18.81 29.11 -13.20
C PRO A 1016 19.37 27.73 -13.55
N VAL A 1017 18.50 26.82 -13.99
CA VAL A 1017 18.81 25.39 -14.11
C VAL A 1017 18.02 24.79 -15.26
N ASN A 1018 18.63 23.84 -15.97
CA ASN A 1018 17.95 23.07 -17.01
C ASN A 1018 18.50 21.64 -16.98
N ASN A 1019 17.62 20.64 -16.94
CA ASN A 1019 18.00 19.22 -16.83
C ASN A 1019 18.99 18.98 -15.67
N SER A 1020 18.71 19.57 -14.52
CA SER A 1020 19.55 19.57 -13.31
C SER A 1020 20.97 20.17 -13.45
N VAL A 1021 21.26 20.86 -14.55
CA VAL A 1021 22.51 21.58 -14.77
C VAL A 1021 22.30 23.07 -14.52
N VAL A 1022 22.98 23.59 -13.49
CA VAL A 1022 22.95 25.02 -13.16
C VAL A 1022 23.64 25.82 -14.26
N ASP A 1023 23.00 26.90 -14.70
CA ASP A 1023 23.56 27.79 -15.71
C ASP A 1023 24.78 28.53 -15.12
N PRO A 1024 25.95 28.46 -15.78
CA PRO A 1024 27.16 29.11 -15.29
C PRO A 1024 27.06 30.64 -15.24
N ALA A 1025 26.14 31.27 -15.97
CA ALA A 1025 25.90 32.71 -15.92
C ALA A 1025 25.22 33.16 -14.61
N GLY A 1026 24.69 32.21 -13.81
CA GLY A 1026 23.98 32.51 -12.58
C GLY A 1026 22.79 33.44 -12.86
N LEU A 1027 22.60 34.48 -12.05
CA LEU A 1027 21.51 35.44 -12.21
C LEU A 1027 21.79 36.55 -13.25
N ASN A 1028 22.95 36.51 -13.91
CA ASN A 1028 23.37 37.55 -14.85
C ASN A 1028 23.35 37.02 -16.28
N ASP A 1029 22.19 37.16 -16.92
CA ASP A 1029 21.88 36.73 -18.29
C ASP A 1029 21.97 35.21 -18.54
N PRO A 1030 21.34 34.36 -17.69
CA PRO A 1030 21.29 32.91 -17.91
C PRO A 1030 20.50 32.53 -19.16
N LYS A 1031 20.87 31.41 -19.79
CA LYS A 1031 20.03 30.80 -20.84
C LYS A 1031 18.93 29.93 -20.25
N SER A 1032 19.22 29.26 -19.14
CA SER A 1032 18.23 28.43 -18.44
C SER A 1032 17.21 29.26 -17.67
N PRO A 1033 15.96 28.77 -17.53
CA PRO A 1033 14.96 29.38 -16.65
C PRO A 1033 15.40 29.33 -15.19
N MET A 1034 15.02 30.36 -14.43
CA MET A 1034 15.02 30.32 -12.97
C MET A 1034 13.71 29.68 -12.47
N TYR A 1035 13.73 29.01 -11.32
CA TYR A 1035 12.52 28.42 -10.72
C TYR A 1035 12.31 28.92 -9.29
N ILE A 1036 11.06 29.09 -8.90
CA ILE A 1036 10.64 29.30 -7.52
C ILE A 1036 9.48 28.37 -7.14
N VAL A 1037 9.42 28.03 -5.85
CA VAL A 1037 8.26 27.39 -5.23
C VAL A 1037 7.65 28.35 -4.21
N ALA A 1038 6.38 28.71 -4.35
CA ALA A 1038 5.66 29.66 -3.51
C ALA A 1038 4.45 29.02 -2.80
N GLY A 1039 4.55 27.73 -2.46
CA GLY A 1039 3.53 26.93 -1.76
C GLY A 1039 3.39 27.23 -0.25
N GLY A 1040 4.13 28.19 0.27
CA GLY A 1040 4.08 28.57 1.69
C GLY A 1040 2.90 29.46 2.08
N ALA A 1041 1.92 29.69 1.19
CA ALA A 1041 0.91 30.73 1.38
C ALA A 1041 -0.07 30.41 2.52
N GLY A 1042 -0.26 29.12 2.82
CA GLY A 1042 -0.94 28.64 4.01
C GLY A 1042 -2.28 27.99 3.71
N ASN A 1043 -2.39 26.73 4.08
CA ASN A 1043 -3.54 25.87 3.93
C ASN A 1043 -3.78 25.05 5.21
N ILE A 1044 -4.79 24.19 5.21
CA ILE A 1044 -5.17 23.40 6.38
C ILE A 1044 -4.19 22.24 6.68
N GLU A 1045 -3.49 21.71 5.67
CA GLU A 1045 -2.45 20.70 5.86
C GLU A 1045 -1.18 21.26 6.53
N GLY A 1046 -0.96 22.57 6.44
CA GLY A 1046 0.16 23.26 7.05
C GLY A 1046 1.46 23.19 6.24
N LEU A 1047 2.56 23.66 6.84
CA LEU A 1047 3.85 23.79 6.16
C LEU A 1047 4.61 22.47 6.08
N SER A 1048 5.14 22.17 4.89
CA SER A 1048 6.05 21.06 4.62
C SER A 1048 7.47 21.41 5.03
N SER A 1049 8.12 20.51 5.77
CA SER A 1049 9.54 20.67 6.16
C SER A 1049 10.46 20.85 4.95
N VAL A 1050 11.51 21.66 5.10
CA VAL A 1050 12.59 21.77 4.12
C VAL A 1050 13.39 20.46 4.13
N GLY A 1051 13.41 19.74 3.01
CA GLY A 1051 14.12 18.46 2.90
C GLY A 1051 15.56 18.61 2.38
N THR A 1052 15.99 17.70 1.51
CA THR A 1052 17.39 17.63 1.08
C THR A 1052 17.75 18.75 0.12
N ASN A 1053 18.81 19.49 0.45
CA ASN A 1053 19.32 20.56 -0.40
C ASN A 1053 19.91 19.99 -1.71
N ILE A 1054 19.40 20.45 -2.86
CA ILE A 1054 19.90 20.12 -4.19
C ILE A 1054 20.87 21.20 -4.70
N SER A 1055 21.77 20.85 -5.62
CA SER A 1055 22.85 21.76 -6.08
C SER A 1055 22.35 23.10 -6.64
N SER A 1056 21.14 23.14 -7.19
CA SER A 1056 20.49 24.34 -7.70
C SER A 1056 19.77 25.16 -6.62
N ASN A 1057 19.48 24.63 -5.44
CA ASN A 1057 18.75 25.37 -4.41
C ASN A 1057 19.58 26.54 -3.85
N ARG A 1058 18.92 27.66 -3.61
CA ARG A 1058 19.53 28.91 -3.10
C ARG A 1058 18.81 29.48 -1.88
N PHE A 1059 17.54 29.15 -1.72
CA PHE A 1059 16.73 29.52 -0.57
C PHE A 1059 15.64 28.46 -0.36
N ALA A 1060 15.33 28.18 0.90
CA ALA A 1060 14.20 27.37 1.32
C ALA A 1060 13.74 27.83 2.71
N TYR A 1061 12.42 27.95 2.93
CA TYR A 1061 11.84 28.49 4.14
C TYR A 1061 10.49 27.85 4.46
N ALA A 1062 10.35 27.35 5.69
CA ALA A 1062 9.15 26.68 6.18
C ALA A 1062 8.85 27.01 7.66
N ASP A 1063 9.39 28.12 8.19
CA ASP A 1063 9.21 28.47 9.61
C ASP A 1063 7.89 29.20 9.89
N ASP A 1064 7.29 29.80 8.87
CA ASP A 1064 6.03 30.53 8.92
C ASP A 1064 5.43 30.60 7.52
N PHE A 1065 4.17 31.04 7.40
CA PHE A 1065 3.57 31.29 6.09
C PHE A 1065 4.30 32.42 5.37
N SER A 1066 4.45 32.26 4.06
CA SER A 1066 5.09 33.23 3.20
C SER A 1066 4.55 33.18 1.78
N TYR A 1067 4.68 34.30 1.08
CA TYR A 1067 4.30 34.45 -0.32
C TYR A 1067 5.43 35.13 -1.10
N ALA A 1068 5.34 35.14 -2.43
CA ALA A 1068 6.34 35.79 -3.26
C ALA A 1068 5.80 37.06 -3.93
N THR A 1069 6.71 37.95 -4.32
CA THR A 1069 6.40 39.08 -5.21
C THR A 1069 7.39 39.09 -6.37
N LEU A 1070 6.89 39.44 -7.55
CA LEU A 1070 7.69 39.65 -8.76
C LEU A 1070 7.60 41.13 -9.12
N SER A 1071 8.73 41.84 -9.01
CA SER A 1071 8.82 43.26 -9.30
C SER A 1071 9.63 43.48 -10.57
N PHE A 1072 8.94 43.81 -11.65
CA PHE A 1072 9.54 44.16 -12.95
C PHE A 1072 10.08 45.58 -12.83
N LYS A 1073 11.38 45.72 -12.57
CA LYS A 1073 12.00 47.04 -12.33
C LYS A 1073 12.22 47.78 -13.65
N ASP A 1074 12.59 47.05 -14.69
CA ASP A 1074 12.72 47.52 -16.05
C ASP A 1074 12.76 46.32 -17.01
N GLU A 1075 13.07 46.57 -18.28
CA GLU A 1075 13.16 45.54 -19.32
C GLU A 1075 14.27 44.51 -19.11
N ASN A 1076 15.20 44.73 -18.18
CA ASN A 1076 16.35 43.84 -17.95
C ASN A 1076 16.44 43.32 -16.51
N ASN A 1077 15.79 43.95 -15.53
CA ASN A 1077 15.85 43.56 -14.12
C ASN A 1077 14.48 43.12 -13.55
N LEU A 1078 14.40 41.85 -13.14
CA LEU A 1078 13.27 41.26 -12.42
C LEU A 1078 13.69 40.95 -10.99
N GLU A 1079 13.09 41.62 -10.00
CA GLU A 1079 13.31 41.34 -8.59
C GLU A 1079 12.27 40.35 -8.06
N ILE A 1080 12.72 39.31 -7.37
CA ILE A 1080 11.89 38.31 -6.71
C ILE A 1080 12.13 38.40 -5.21
N ASN A 1081 11.07 38.59 -4.43
CA ASN A 1081 11.14 38.58 -2.97
C ASN A 1081 10.21 37.52 -2.39
N PHE A 1082 10.69 36.79 -1.38
CA PHE A 1082 9.84 36.00 -0.48
C PHE A 1082 9.55 36.80 0.78
N ILE A 1083 8.28 36.88 1.17
CA ILE A 1083 7.82 37.74 2.25
C ILE A 1083 7.07 36.89 3.28
N ARG A 1084 7.46 37.00 4.55
CA ARG A 1084 6.74 36.38 5.66
C ARG A 1084 5.37 37.01 5.81
N SER A 1085 4.30 36.21 5.76
CA SER A 1085 2.92 36.70 5.78
C SER A 1085 2.59 37.42 7.09
N SER A 1086 3.06 36.89 8.22
CA SER A 1086 2.76 37.42 9.54
C SER A 1086 3.41 38.79 9.82
N THR A 1087 4.61 39.06 9.32
CA THR A 1087 5.38 40.28 9.67
C THR A 1087 5.65 41.23 8.50
N GLY A 1088 5.54 40.76 7.25
CA GLY A 1088 6.00 41.49 6.08
C GLY A 1088 7.53 41.50 5.91
N GLU A 1089 8.27 40.73 6.71
CA GLU A 1089 9.72 40.57 6.59
C GLU A 1089 10.08 39.96 5.23
N ILE A 1090 11.05 40.57 4.53
CA ILE A 1090 11.66 39.95 3.35
C ILE A 1090 12.62 38.85 3.81
N LEU A 1091 12.24 37.61 3.52
CA LEU A 1091 12.98 36.40 3.90
C LEU A 1091 14.11 36.10 2.92
N ASP A 1092 13.90 36.41 1.65
CA ASP A 1092 14.86 36.27 0.57
C ASP A 1092 14.53 37.30 -0.52
N SER A 1093 15.59 37.83 -1.14
CA SER A 1093 15.49 38.84 -2.19
C SER A 1093 16.55 38.58 -3.24
N THR A 1094 16.16 38.58 -4.50
CA THR A 1094 17.08 38.39 -5.61
C THR A 1094 16.68 39.21 -6.82
N THR A 1095 17.63 39.50 -7.70
CA THR A 1095 17.37 40.17 -8.98
C THR A 1095 17.94 39.30 -10.10
N LEU A 1096 17.05 38.87 -11.01
CA LEU A 1096 17.41 38.23 -12.26
C LEU A 1096 17.64 39.32 -13.30
N TYR A 1097 18.84 39.33 -13.89
CA TYR A 1097 19.17 40.19 -15.03
C TYR A 1097 19.11 39.40 -16.34
N LYS A 1098 18.47 39.96 -17.38
CA LYS A 1098 18.39 39.38 -18.72
C LYS A 1098 18.60 40.44 -19.79
N SER A 1099 19.47 40.19 -20.77
CA SER A 1099 19.74 41.12 -21.87
C SER A 1099 18.63 41.11 -22.94
N HIS A 1100 17.91 39.99 -23.05
CA HIS A 1100 16.91 39.71 -24.09
C HIS A 1100 17.43 39.92 -25.52
N SER A 1101 18.72 39.73 -25.72
CA SER A 1101 19.39 39.89 -27.03
C SER A 1101 19.06 38.79 -28.04
N GLU A 1102 18.58 37.64 -27.55
CA GLU A 1102 18.11 36.51 -28.36
C GLU A 1102 16.61 36.30 -28.15
N GLN A 1103 15.88 36.06 -29.24
CA GLN A 1103 14.44 35.78 -29.20
C GLN A 1103 14.14 34.39 -28.59
N PHE A 1104 14.91 33.39 -28.99
CA PHE A 1104 14.86 31.99 -28.51
C PHE A 1104 16.27 31.50 -28.23
N VAL A 1105 16.42 30.58 -27.26
CA VAL A 1105 17.73 29.99 -26.90
C VAL A 1105 18.17 28.98 -27.97
N VAL A 1106 17.20 28.24 -28.52
CA VAL A 1106 17.41 27.31 -29.65
C VAL A 1106 16.69 27.90 -30.86
N GLN A 1107 17.46 28.29 -31.88
CA GLN A 1107 16.96 28.96 -33.10
C GLN A 1107 16.54 27.99 -34.20
#